data_AF-A0A4D8XPQ9-F1
#
_entry.id   AF-A0A4D8XPQ9-F1
#
_cell.length_a   1.000
_cell.length_b   1.000
_cell.length_c   1.000
_cell.angle_alpha   90.00
_cell.angle_beta   90.00
_cell.angle_gamma   90.00
#
_symmetry.space_group_name_H-M   'P 1'
#
loop_
_entity.id
_entity.type
_entity.pdbx_description
1 polymer ?
#
loop_
_entity_poly.entity_id
_entity_poly.type
_entity_poly.pdbx_seq_one_letter_code
_entity_poly.pdbx_strand_id
1 'polypeptide(L)'
;MGRRLGLPFLDSDSVIEQRLGCSIREFFDREGEERFRDIEQNVLDDLSKYHHGVLSTGGGAVLRPLNRQNLHTRGKVVYLCSTPEEVFRRLKHDMQRPLLQVEDPQEKLRALFNVRDPLYRETAHFVFETGRPSINRLLNTIIAELDLDGQTSTYGQLPQAAAALIVTNTTVSPLYEDALRQALSGHYKQIHSVQLPDGEAHKDWGTLNLIFDTLLGRACDRKTVLFALGGGVVGDMAGFAAASFMRGVPFVQVPTTLLAQVDSSVGGKTAINHPMGKNMIGAFYQPQRVVCDLGVLKTLPARELSAGLAEIIKYGPIADMAFFDWIDANMDALKACDTQAMAHAVKRSCEIKAFVVGQDERESGLRAILNFGHTFGHAIEAGLGFGKWLHGEAVGCGMVMAANLSADMGLINLAFVKRLTDLIERAGLPIKGPVLSAQDNAGHYLAHMLHDKKSVAGDIQFVLMDGLGKARVSAAPQAMVRAVFLNHEGDLFRTRLTHSLEVAQLGRSIARALGLNEDLVEAVALAHDLGHTPFGHAGQDALNECMQAFGGFEHNLQSLRVVDQLEERYPDFDGLNLTFETREGILKHCARRNALLIEAQEPGGVAKRFLDGTQPSLEAQLCNLADAIAYNAHDIDDGVRSGLLSLSQMAEVPLFERYKILTLQQHPSLEDASKSRRLLYETIRRMLSDQVYDVIDTTRANLLLHAPQHADQARLAGPLVAFGKPMAEQVQIMKSFLFKHLYRHPQVMETTTQAQVVVRELFSAYLSRPQEMSSDFSARKETPRAVADYIAGMTDRYAAREHERLTGRRLLA
;
A
#
# COMPACT_ATOMS: atom_id res chain seq x y z
N MET A 1 27.92 -11.75 35.42
CA MET A 1 27.89 -10.28 35.41
C MET A 1 28.82 -9.70 36.47
N GLY A 2 28.57 -9.89 37.78
CA GLY A 2 29.43 -9.35 38.86
C GLY A 2 30.94 -9.56 38.66
N ARG A 3 31.38 -10.82 38.48
CA ARG A 3 32.79 -11.14 38.18
C ARG A 3 33.37 -10.46 36.94
N ARG A 4 32.55 -10.21 35.91
CA ARG A 4 33.00 -9.66 34.63
C ARG A 4 33.13 -8.14 34.67
N LEU A 5 32.28 -7.49 35.46
CA LEU A 5 32.25 -6.03 35.64
C LEU A 5 33.02 -5.56 36.88
N GLY A 6 33.61 -6.49 37.66
CA GLY A 6 34.22 -6.17 38.94
C GLY A 6 33.23 -5.67 40.01
N LEU A 7 31.93 -5.93 39.83
CA LEU A 7 30.89 -5.47 40.75
C LEU A 7 30.62 -6.49 41.87
N PRO A 8 30.40 -6.04 43.12
CA PRO A 8 29.92 -6.89 44.21
C PRO A 8 28.64 -7.64 43.83
N PHE A 9 28.54 -8.93 44.16
CA PHE A 9 27.36 -9.76 43.88
C PHE A 9 26.72 -10.19 45.19
N LEU A 10 25.41 -10.01 45.32
CA LEU A 10 24.59 -10.54 46.40
C LEU A 10 23.40 -11.30 45.83
N ASP A 11 23.03 -12.38 46.53
CA ASP A 11 21.82 -13.15 46.29
C ASP A 11 20.88 -12.96 47.47
N SER A 12 19.66 -12.46 47.23
CA SER A 12 18.73 -12.09 48.29
C SER A 12 18.37 -13.27 49.17
N ASP A 13 18.19 -14.45 48.58
CA ASP A 13 17.79 -15.67 49.28
C ASP A 13 18.89 -16.08 50.26
N SER A 14 20.15 -16.06 49.82
CA SER A 14 21.32 -16.31 50.67
C SER A 14 21.42 -15.32 51.86
N VAL A 15 21.10 -14.04 51.64
CA VAL A 15 21.09 -13.02 52.72
C VAL A 15 19.94 -13.26 53.70
N ILE A 16 18.78 -13.69 53.21
CA ILE A 16 17.62 -14.03 54.05
C ILE A 16 17.96 -15.23 54.94
N GLU A 17 18.53 -16.32 54.40
CA GLU A 17 18.93 -17.49 55.20
C GLU A 17 19.94 -17.14 56.29
N GLN A 18 20.92 -16.30 55.98
CA GLN A 18 21.87 -15.81 56.97
C GLN A 18 21.21 -15.00 58.09
N ARG A 19 20.23 -14.15 57.76
CA ARG A 19 19.47 -13.37 58.76
C ARG A 19 18.53 -14.25 59.60
N LEU A 20 17.98 -15.31 59.01
CA LEU A 20 17.05 -16.24 59.66
C LEU A 20 17.76 -17.32 60.49
N GLY A 21 19.02 -17.62 60.21
CA GLY A 21 19.78 -18.70 60.85
C GLY A 21 19.27 -20.11 60.51
N CYS A 22 18.42 -20.23 59.49
CA CYS A 22 17.87 -21.49 58.96
C CYS A 22 17.62 -21.35 57.46
N SER A 23 17.38 -22.48 56.77
CA SER A 23 17.08 -22.45 55.34
C SER A 23 15.69 -21.87 55.07
N ILE A 24 15.48 -21.30 53.87
CA ILE A 24 14.16 -20.79 53.45
C ILE A 24 13.11 -21.89 53.56
N ARG A 25 13.46 -23.13 53.19
CA ARG A 25 12.56 -24.30 53.29
C ARG A 25 12.08 -24.53 54.73
N GLU A 26 13.01 -24.62 55.67
CA GLU A 26 12.67 -24.83 57.09
C GLU A 26 11.82 -23.69 57.65
N PHE A 27 12.07 -22.46 57.22
CA PHE A 27 11.26 -21.31 57.62
C PHE A 27 9.84 -21.36 57.02
N PHE A 28 9.71 -21.70 55.74
CA PHE A 28 8.42 -21.89 55.07
C PHE A 28 7.58 -22.97 55.76
N ASP A 29 8.19 -24.11 56.11
CA ASP A 29 7.52 -25.23 56.76
C ASP A 29 7.07 -24.88 58.19
N ARG A 30 7.79 -23.98 58.88
CA ARG A 30 7.48 -23.56 60.26
C ARG A 30 6.50 -22.40 60.36
N GLU A 31 6.67 -21.36 59.53
CA GLU A 31 6.02 -20.05 59.70
C GLU A 31 5.12 -19.65 58.51
N GLY A 32 5.16 -20.41 57.40
CA GLY A 32 4.35 -20.18 56.21
C GLY A 32 4.90 -19.12 55.23
N GLU A 33 4.35 -19.13 54.01
CA GLU A 33 4.81 -18.27 52.89
C GLU A 33 4.56 -16.78 53.15
N GLU A 34 3.41 -16.41 53.71
CA GLU A 34 3.07 -15.00 53.92
C GLU A 34 4.07 -14.30 54.85
N ARG A 35 4.46 -14.99 55.93
CA ARG A 35 5.46 -14.47 56.88
C ARG A 35 6.83 -14.36 56.25
N PHE A 36 7.21 -15.30 55.38
CA PHE A 36 8.44 -15.20 54.59
C PHE A 36 8.42 -13.97 53.67
N ARG A 37 7.30 -13.68 52.99
CA ARG A 37 7.19 -12.52 52.07
C ARG A 37 7.37 -11.18 52.79
N ASP A 38 6.97 -11.08 54.06
CA ASP A 38 7.21 -9.87 54.86
C ASP A 38 8.70 -9.67 55.15
N ILE A 39 9.42 -10.76 55.42
CA ILE A 39 10.87 -10.74 55.66
C ILE A 39 11.62 -10.44 54.35
N GLU A 40 11.24 -11.09 53.25
CA GLU A 40 11.79 -10.85 51.91
C GLU A 40 11.64 -9.38 51.51
N GLN A 41 10.48 -8.76 51.78
CA GLN A 41 10.25 -7.34 51.51
C GLN A 41 11.20 -6.43 52.29
N ASN A 42 11.38 -6.68 53.60
CA ASN A 42 12.30 -5.87 54.42
C ASN A 42 13.76 -6.03 53.97
N VAL A 43 14.17 -7.25 53.64
CA VAL A 43 15.54 -7.52 53.15
C VAL A 43 15.76 -6.89 51.78
N LEU A 44 14.80 -6.97 50.86
CA LEU A 44 14.93 -6.33 49.55
C LEU A 44 14.91 -4.80 49.65
N ASP A 45 14.11 -4.21 50.55
CA ASP A 45 14.16 -2.77 50.82
C ASP A 45 15.56 -2.32 51.29
N ASP A 46 16.17 -3.04 52.23
CA ASP A 46 17.55 -2.80 52.67
C ASP A 46 18.56 -2.97 51.52
N LEU A 47 18.54 -4.12 50.85
CA LEU A 47 19.53 -4.46 49.81
C LEU A 47 19.44 -3.48 48.64
N SER A 48 18.24 -3.10 48.20
CA SER A 48 18.03 -2.11 47.14
C SER A 48 18.48 -0.69 47.51
N LYS A 49 18.58 -0.35 48.80
CA LYS A 49 19.07 0.95 49.26
C LYS A 49 20.58 1.00 49.35
N TYR A 50 21.19 -0.06 49.90
CA TYR A 50 22.57 0.00 50.37
C TYR A 50 23.55 -0.84 49.54
N HIS A 51 23.07 -1.76 48.71
CA HIS A 51 23.95 -2.57 47.87
C HIS A 51 24.28 -1.86 46.56
N HIS A 52 25.56 -1.62 46.31
CA HIS A 52 26.06 -1.07 45.05
C HIS A 52 26.75 -2.17 44.24
N GLY A 53 25.94 -2.95 43.52
CA GLY A 53 26.44 -4.07 42.73
C GLY A 53 25.32 -4.86 42.06
N VAL A 54 25.60 -6.11 41.71
CA VAL A 54 24.61 -7.04 41.14
C VAL A 54 23.82 -7.68 42.28
N LEU A 55 22.50 -7.48 42.27
CA LEU A 55 21.55 -8.13 43.18
C LEU A 55 20.74 -9.19 42.43
N SER A 56 20.89 -10.45 42.80
CA SER A 56 20.01 -11.56 42.40
C SER A 56 18.83 -11.61 43.37
N THR A 57 17.61 -11.68 42.85
CA THR A 57 16.38 -11.71 43.65
C THR A 57 15.68 -13.06 43.54
N GLY A 58 15.02 -13.46 44.62
CA GLY A 58 14.16 -14.64 44.66
C GLY A 58 12.98 -14.54 43.69
N GLY A 59 12.52 -15.69 43.19
CA GLY A 59 11.46 -15.75 42.19
C GLY A 59 10.08 -15.21 42.65
N GLY A 60 9.89 -15.01 43.96
CA GLY A 60 8.65 -14.43 44.50
C GLY A 60 8.71 -12.92 44.76
N ALA A 61 9.88 -12.30 44.59
CA ALA A 61 10.12 -10.90 44.95
C ALA A 61 9.10 -9.93 44.32
N VAL A 62 8.67 -10.19 43.08
CA VAL A 62 7.72 -9.33 42.33
C VAL A 62 6.28 -9.40 42.82
N LEU A 63 5.92 -10.34 43.70
CA LEU A 63 4.55 -10.50 44.17
C LEU A 63 4.09 -9.32 45.05
N ARG A 64 5.01 -8.71 45.81
CA ARG A 64 4.72 -7.51 46.63
C ARG A 64 4.87 -6.23 45.78
N PRO A 65 3.86 -5.36 45.72
CA PRO A 65 3.95 -4.09 44.97
C PRO A 65 5.12 -3.20 45.39
N LEU A 66 5.41 -3.14 46.69
CA LEU A 66 6.49 -2.30 47.21
C LEU A 66 7.88 -2.78 46.75
N ASN A 67 8.08 -4.09 46.62
CA ASN A 67 9.31 -4.65 46.05
C ASN A 67 9.48 -4.22 44.59
N ARG A 68 8.40 -4.30 43.78
CA ARG A 68 8.44 -3.86 42.39
C ARG A 68 8.83 -2.39 42.30
N GLN A 69 8.18 -1.54 43.07
CA GLN A 69 8.46 -0.11 43.11
C GLN A 69 9.91 0.18 43.55
N ASN A 70 10.39 -0.45 44.62
CA ASN A 70 11.75 -0.24 45.13
C ASN A 70 12.81 -0.73 44.14
N LEU A 71 12.65 -1.92 43.58
CA LEU A 71 13.59 -2.47 42.59
C LEU A 71 13.63 -1.61 41.33
N HIS A 72 12.46 -1.17 40.84
CA HIS A 72 12.36 -0.36 39.64
C HIS A 72 12.94 1.05 39.84
N THR A 73 12.68 1.69 40.97
CA THR A 73 13.13 3.09 41.20
C THR A 73 14.58 3.21 41.66
N ARG A 74 15.15 2.17 42.28
CA ARG A 74 16.48 2.23 42.90
C ARG A 74 17.57 1.48 42.14
N GLY A 75 17.25 0.78 41.06
CA GLY A 75 18.23 0.07 40.25
C GLY A 75 17.75 -0.29 38.84
N LYS A 76 18.69 -0.72 37.98
CA LYS A 76 18.36 -1.25 36.65
C LYS A 76 17.93 -2.71 36.77
N VAL A 77 16.63 -2.96 36.66
CA VAL A 77 16.03 -4.30 36.76
C VAL A 77 16.12 -5.05 35.42
N VAL A 78 16.74 -6.23 35.46
CA VAL A 78 16.89 -7.13 34.31
C VAL A 78 16.05 -8.39 34.54
N TYR A 79 15.12 -8.67 33.64
CA TYR A 79 14.34 -9.91 33.65
C TYR A 79 14.89 -10.90 32.61
N LEU A 80 15.35 -12.05 33.10
CA LEU A 80 15.79 -13.17 32.27
C LEU A 80 14.59 -14.11 32.02
N CYS A 81 13.87 -13.88 30.93
CA CYS A 81 12.68 -14.65 30.59
C CYS A 81 13.07 -16.03 30.05
N SER A 82 12.44 -17.08 30.58
CA SER A 82 12.54 -18.47 30.14
C SER A 82 11.13 -19.06 30.11
N THR A 83 10.81 -19.81 29.05
CA THR A 83 9.55 -20.56 28.98
C THR A 83 9.46 -21.59 30.12
N PRO A 84 8.27 -21.89 30.67
CA PRO A 84 8.09 -22.91 31.71
C PRO A 84 8.75 -24.26 31.39
N GLU A 85 8.72 -24.67 30.12
CA GLU A 85 9.30 -25.93 29.62
C GLU A 85 10.84 -25.94 29.72
N GLU A 86 11.46 -24.78 29.48
CA GLU A 86 12.91 -24.60 29.55
C GLU A 86 13.38 -24.57 31.01
N VAL A 87 12.61 -23.90 31.87
CA VAL A 87 12.83 -23.91 33.32
C VAL A 87 12.70 -25.33 33.88
N PHE A 88 11.66 -26.06 33.49
CA PHE A 88 11.48 -27.46 33.87
C PHE A 88 12.65 -28.34 33.42
N ARG A 89 13.10 -28.19 32.17
CA ARG A 89 14.25 -28.94 31.64
C ARG A 89 15.54 -28.69 32.44
N ARG A 90 15.76 -27.47 32.91
CA ARG A 90 16.92 -27.08 33.73
C ARG A 90 16.83 -27.62 35.16
N LEU A 91 15.62 -27.75 35.70
CA LEU A 91 15.38 -28.09 37.10
C LEU A 91 15.01 -29.57 37.35
N LYS A 92 14.78 -30.37 36.30
CA LYS A 92 14.34 -31.78 36.40
C LYS A 92 15.22 -32.72 37.26
N HIS A 93 16.44 -32.31 37.59
CA HIS A 93 17.37 -33.09 38.43
C HIS A 93 17.66 -32.42 39.80
N ASP A 94 17.02 -31.29 40.10
CA ASP A 94 17.19 -30.54 41.34
C ASP A 94 16.10 -30.94 42.36
N MET A 95 16.47 -31.82 43.29
CA MET A 95 15.55 -32.39 44.30
C MET A 95 15.31 -31.48 45.51
N GLN A 96 15.97 -30.32 45.58
CA GLN A 96 15.97 -29.48 46.79
C GLN A 96 14.91 -28.37 46.79
N ARG A 97 14.22 -28.12 45.67
CA ARG A 97 13.26 -27.01 45.55
C ARG A 97 11.84 -27.39 46.00
N PRO A 98 11.32 -26.84 47.11
CA PRO A 98 10.02 -27.24 47.68
C PRO A 98 8.84 -27.03 46.72
N LEU A 99 8.89 -25.97 45.91
CA LEU A 99 7.82 -25.58 44.98
C LEU A 99 7.63 -26.52 43.78
N LEU A 100 8.53 -27.49 43.57
CA LEU A 100 8.48 -28.48 42.49
C LEU A 100 8.19 -29.90 43.00
N GLN A 101 7.90 -30.08 44.30
CA GLN A 101 7.51 -31.35 44.91
C GLN A 101 5.99 -31.52 44.90
N VAL A 102 5.40 -31.50 43.71
CA VAL A 102 3.96 -31.65 43.45
C VAL A 102 3.75 -32.69 42.34
N GLU A 103 2.53 -33.23 42.20
CA GLU A 103 2.23 -34.29 41.21
C GLU A 103 2.59 -33.88 39.77
N ASP A 104 2.35 -32.61 39.39
CA ASP A 104 2.77 -32.05 38.11
C ASP A 104 3.59 -30.75 38.28
N PRO A 105 4.93 -30.85 38.33
CA PRO A 105 5.80 -29.68 38.46
C PRO A 105 5.78 -28.76 37.23
N GLN A 106 5.45 -29.28 36.04
CA GLN A 106 5.41 -28.50 34.80
C GLN A 106 4.15 -27.63 34.76
N GLU A 107 3.00 -28.16 35.15
CA GLU A 107 1.77 -27.38 35.31
C GLU A 107 1.93 -26.29 36.38
N LYS A 108 2.58 -26.61 37.51
CA LYS A 108 2.89 -25.63 38.55
C LYS A 108 3.76 -24.49 38.04
N LEU A 109 4.79 -24.78 37.24
CA LEU A 109 5.64 -23.76 36.61
C LEU A 109 4.85 -22.88 35.63
N ARG A 110 3.93 -23.45 34.85
CA ARG A 110 3.03 -22.69 33.97
C ARG A 110 2.11 -21.76 34.77
N ALA A 111 1.51 -22.25 35.85
CA ALA A 111 0.67 -21.44 36.72
C ALA A 111 1.44 -20.27 37.34
N LEU A 112 2.67 -20.52 37.83
CA LEU A 112 3.54 -19.47 38.37
C LEU A 112 3.93 -18.45 37.29
N PHE A 113 4.26 -18.91 36.08
CA PHE A 113 4.60 -18.05 34.96
C PHE A 113 3.44 -17.11 34.59
N ASN A 114 2.22 -17.64 34.47
CA ASN A 114 1.03 -16.84 34.13
C ASN A 114 0.76 -15.72 35.15
N VAL A 115 1.05 -15.95 36.44
CA VAL A 115 0.89 -14.93 37.48
C VAL A 115 2.06 -13.94 37.50
N ARG A 116 3.30 -14.43 37.33
CA ARG A 116 4.50 -13.62 37.58
C ARG A 116 5.05 -12.91 36.34
N ASP A 117 4.86 -13.45 35.13
CA ASP A 117 5.41 -12.84 33.90
C ASP A 117 4.92 -11.40 33.67
N PRO A 118 3.61 -11.08 33.84
CA PRO A 118 3.15 -9.69 33.73
C PRO A 118 3.83 -8.76 34.75
N LEU A 119 4.01 -9.24 35.98
CA LEU A 119 4.64 -8.48 37.07
C LEU A 119 6.15 -8.30 36.83
N TYR A 120 6.84 -9.31 36.29
CA TYR A 120 8.23 -9.19 35.90
C TYR A 120 8.41 -8.17 34.78
N ARG A 121 7.55 -8.21 33.74
CA ARG A 121 7.59 -7.25 32.63
C ARG A 121 7.26 -5.83 33.07
N GLU A 122 6.32 -5.65 33.99
CA GLU A 122 6.00 -4.36 34.62
C GLU A 122 7.20 -3.80 35.40
N THR A 123 7.94 -4.66 36.11
CA THR A 123 9.07 -4.23 36.97
C THR A 123 10.37 -4.03 36.19
N ALA A 124 10.58 -4.77 35.11
CA ALA A 124 11.85 -4.80 34.40
C ALA A 124 12.06 -3.57 33.51
N HIS A 125 13.30 -3.09 33.48
CA HIS A 125 13.75 -2.11 32.47
C HIS A 125 14.20 -2.82 31.19
N PHE A 126 14.72 -4.04 31.33
CA PHE A 126 15.24 -4.85 30.24
C PHE A 126 14.77 -6.29 30.37
N VAL A 127 14.25 -6.86 29.28
CA VAL A 127 13.78 -8.25 29.23
C VAL A 127 14.61 -9.02 28.20
N PHE A 128 15.21 -10.13 28.61
CA PHE A 128 16.04 -10.98 27.76
C PHE A 128 15.51 -12.41 27.69
N GLU A 129 15.20 -12.87 26.49
CA GLU A 129 14.82 -14.26 26.24
C GLU A 129 16.04 -15.19 26.30
N THR A 130 16.04 -16.11 27.26
CA THR A 130 17.22 -16.94 27.60
C THR A 130 17.23 -18.33 26.97
N GLY A 131 16.31 -18.61 26.04
CA GLY A 131 16.17 -19.91 25.37
C GLY A 131 17.07 -20.15 24.14
N ARG A 132 17.80 -19.13 23.64
CA ARG A 132 18.55 -19.20 22.35
C ARG A 132 20.06 -18.95 22.43
N PRO A 133 20.60 -17.99 23.22
CA PRO A 133 22.04 -17.70 23.22
C PRO A 133 22.84 -18.47 24.29
N SER A 134 24.15 -18.66 24.06
CA SER A 134 25.08 -19.11 25.11
C SER A 134 25.22 -18.06 26.22
N ILE A 135 25.59 -18.49 27.43
CA ILE A 135 25.75 -17.59 28.61
C ILE A 135 26.65 -16.40 28.29
N ASN A 136 27.75 -16.60 27.56
CA ASN A 136 28.67 -15.52 27.18
C ASN A 136 28.03 -14.51 26.23
N ARG A 137 27.21 -14.98 25.28
CA ARG A 137 26.49 -14.09 24.35
C ARG A 137 25.41 -13.31 25.08
N LEU A 138 24.63 -13.97 25.95
CA LEU A 138 23.64 -13.32 26.80
C LEU A 138 24.28 -12.25 27.70
N LEU A 139 25.41 -12.56 28.33
CA LEU A 139 26.16 -11.61 29.16
C LEU A 139 26.65 -10.41 28.34
N ASN A 140 27.18 -10.62 27.13
CA ASN A 140 27.61 -9.51 26.27
C ASN A 140 26.43 -8.60 25.91
N THR A 141 25.27 -9.18 25.58
CA THR A 141 24.06 -8.41 25.26
C THR A 141 23.57 -7.60 26.47
N ILE A 142 23.54 -8.21 27.66
CA ILE A 142 23.13 -7.52 28.89
C ILE A 142 24.09 -6.37 29.23
N ILE A 143 25.40 -6.59 29.14
CA ILE A 143 26.41 -5.55 29.43
C ILE A 143 26.30 -4.38 28.44
N ALA A 144 26.10 -4.68 27.15
CA ALA A 144 25.93 -3.67 26.12
C ALA A 144 24.65 -2.85 26.29
N GLU A 145 23.50 -3.49 26.56
CA GLU A 145 22.22 -2.80 26.75
C GLU A 145 22.17 -1.96 28.04
N LEU A 146 22.89 -2.39 29.08
CA LEU A 146 22.95 -1.64 30.34
C LEU A 146 24.02 -0.55 30.35
N ASP A 147 24.84 -0.45 29.31
CA ASP A 147 25.99 0.47 29.17
C ASP A 147 26.93 0.47 30.39
N LEU A 148 27.17 -0.71 30.97
CA LEU A 148 27.84 -0.85 32.27
C LEU A 148 29.37 -0.82 32.20
N ASP A 149 29.95 -0.92 31.01
CA ASP A 149 31.41 -0.93 30.86
C ASP A 149 32.01 0.48 30.86
N GLY A 150 31.21 1.55 30.66
CA GLY A 150 31.70 2.93 30.57
C GLY A 150 32.78 3.15 29.49
N GLN A 151 33.07 2.12 28.67
CA GLN A 151 34.22 2.00 27.76
C GLN A 151 33.83 1.65 26.34
N THR A 152 32.54 1.62 25.99
CA THR A 152 32.17 1.78 24.59
C THR A 152 32.04 3.27 24.33
N SER A 153 33.19 3.94 24.17
CA SER A 153 33.17 5.11 23.30
C SER A 153 32.50 4.68 21.99
N THR A 154 31.79 5.59 21.33
CA THR A 154 31.18 5.36 20.01
C THR A 154 32.12 4.62 19.03
N TYR A 155 33.43 4.73 19.27
CA TYR A 155 34.56 4.19 18.51
C TYR A 155 35.42 3.12 19.25
N GLY A 156 34.93 2.53 20.34
CA GLY A 156 35.72 1.66 21.25
C GLY A 156 36.12 0.27 20.73
N GLN A 157 35.76 -0.10 19.49
CA GLN A 157 36.15 -1.38 18.85
C GLN A 157 36.35 -1.17 17.34
N LEU A 158 37.23 -0.24 16.98
CA LEU A 158 37.60 -0.01 15.58
C LEU A 158 38.70 -1.00 15.12
N PRO A 159 38.82 -1.29 13.81
CA PRO A 159 39.89 -2.13 13.30
C PRO A 159 41.27 -1.56 13.63
N GLN A 160 42.24 -2.41 13.99
CA GLN A 160 43.59 -1.94 14.30
C GLN A 160 44.37 -1.65 13.01
N ALA A 161 44.89 -0.43 12.87
CA ALA A 161 45.81 -0.06 11.80
C ALA A 161 46.72 1.11 12.21
N ALA A 162 47.76 1.35 11.42
CA ALA A 162 48.62 2.52 11.60
C ALA A 162 48.00 3.80 11.03
N ALA A 163 47.29 3.68 9.91
CA ALA A 163 46.71 4.80 9.17
C ALA A 163 45.20 4.62 8.98
N ALA A 164 44.47 5.73 9.03
CA ALA A 164 43.06 5.85 8.68
C ALA A 164 42.89 6.90 7.58
N LEU A 165 41.93 6.69 6.68
CA LEU A 165 41.48 7.68 5.71
C LEU A 165 40.01 8.00 5.93
N ILE A 166 39.70 9.25 6.27
CA ILE A 166 38.33 9.77 6.30
C ILE A 166 37.92 10.16 4.88
N VAL A 167 36.88 9.52 4.35
CA VAL A 167 36.24 9.89 3.08
C VAL A 167 34.95 10.61 3.45
N THR A 168 34.81 11.86 3.02
CA THR A 168 33.63 12.70 3.28
C THR A 168 33.34 13.60 2.07
N ASN A 169 32.33 14.46 2.14
CA ASN A 169 32.02 15.42 1.08
C ASN A 169 32.16 16.87 1.55
N THR A 170 31.99 17.81 0.62
CA THR A 170 32.07 19.26 0.86
C THR A 170 31.11 19.80 1.91
N THR A 171 29.97 19.13 2.11
CA THR A 171 28.90 19.55 3.02
C THR A 171 29.07 19.00 4.44
N VAL A 172 29.49 17.73 4.56
CA VAL A 172 29.61 16.99 5.82
C VAL A 172 30.94 17.27 6.52
N SER A 173 32.02 17.47 5.77
CA SER A 173 33.35 17.75 6.30
C SER A 173 33.37 18.88 7.35
N PRO A 174 32.89 20.12 7.06
CA PRO A 174 32.96 21.22 8.02
C PRO A 174 32.12 21.01 9.27
N LEU A 175 31.18 20.05 9.26
CA LEU A 175 30.32 19.75 10.41
C LEU A 175 30.93 18.69 11.33
N TYR A 176 31.57 17.66 10.76
CA TYR A 176 31.85 16.42 11.48
C TYR A 176 33.26 15.83 11.30
N GLU A 177 34.05 16.31 10.33
CA GLU A 177 35.38 15.72 10.08
C GLU A 177 36.31 15.90 11.27
N ASP A 178 36.37 17.10 11.84
CA ASP A 178 37.26 17.40 12.98
C ASP A 178 36.88 16.60 14.23
N ALA A 179 35.58 16.49 14.50
CA ALA A 179 35.07 15.68 15.61
C ALA A 179 35.43 14.19 15.43
N LEU A 180 35.28 13.65 14.21
CA LEU A 180 35.68 12.28 13.92
C LEU A 180 37.21 12.12 14.04
N ARG A 181 37.99 13.02 13.46
CA ARG A 181 39.46 13.02 13.54
C ARG A 181 39.94 13.01 14.99
N GLN A 182 39.31 13.82 15.86
CA GLN A 182 39.61 13.84 17.28
C GLN A 182 39.29 12.50 17.94
N ALA A 183 38.13 11.91 17.65
CA ALA A 183 37.73 10.60 18.18
C ALA A 183 38.67 9.46 17.71
N LEU A 184 39.23 9.56 16.50
CA LEU A 184 40.15 8.58 15.93
C LEU A 184 41.61 8.76 16.38
N SER A 185 41.98 9.93 16.91
CA SER A 185 43.37 10.29 17.23
C SER A 185 44.06 9.36 18.24
N GLY A 186 43.29 8.77 19.16
CA GLY A 186 43.78 7.77 20.12
C GLY A 186 43.95 6.36 19.53
N HIS A 187 43.39 6.11 18.34
CA HIS A 187 43.36 4.79 17.71
C HIS A 187 44.33 4.63 16.54
N TYR A 188 44.62 5.72 15.82
CA TYR A 188 45.46 5.70 14.60
C TYR A 188 46.57 6.75 14.67
N LYS A 189 47.78 6.37 14.26
CA LYS A 189 48.95 7.28 14.25
C LYS A 189 48.85 8.33 13.15
N GLN A 190 48.26 7.96 12.02
CA GLN A 190 48.10 8.82 10.86
C GLN A 190 46.63 8.85 10.45
N ILE A 191 46.07 10.05 10.32
CA ILE A 191 44.68 10.25 9.89
C ILE A 191 44.69 11.18 8.69
N HIS A 192 44.40 10.63 7.52
CA HIS A 192 44.24 11.38 6.27
C HIS A 192 42.77 11.68 6.03
N SER A 193 42.50 12.62 5.13
CA SER A 193 41.14 12.85 4.63
C SER A 193 41.13 13.13 3.14
N VAL A 194 40.00 12.81 2.52
CA VAL A 194 39.66 13.21 1.15
C VAL A 194 38.22 13.75 1.17
N GLN A 195 38.06 14.94 0.60
CA GLN A 195 36.78 15.61 0.49
C GLN A 195 36.29 15.50 -0.96
N LEU A 196 35.16 14.83 -1.14
CA LEU A 196 34.51 14.66 -2.44
C LEU A 196 33.49 15.80 -2.67
N PRO A 197 33.19 16.15 -3.93
CA PRO A 197 32.03 16.98 -4.23
C PRO A 197 30.72 16.32 -3.73
N ASP A 198 29.77 17.11 -3.24
CA ASP A 198 28.50 16.60 -2.72
C ASP A 198 27.44 16.37 -3.82
N GLY A 199 26.68 15.28 -3.69
CA GLY A 199 25.54 14.95 -4.54
C GLY A 199 25.70 13.65 -5.35
N GLU A 200 24.56 13.05 -5.72
CA GLU A 200 24.48 11.80 -6.50
C GLU A 200 25.16 11.92 -7.89
N ALA A 201 25.20 13.12 -8.46
CA ALA A 201 25.85 13.40 -9.76
C ALA A 201 27.35 13.10 -9.75
N HIS A 202 27.99 13.12 -8.58
CA HIS A 202 29.42 12.83 -8.41
C HIS A 202 29.69 11.39 -7.99
N LYS A 203 28.65 10.54 -7.96
CA LYS A 203 28.79 9.12 -7.66
C LYS A 203 29.27 8.34 -8.89
N ASP A 204 30.44 8.71 -9.39
CA ASP A 204 31.00 8.22 -10.66
C ASP A 204 32.46 7.74 -10.49
N TRP A 205 33.03 7.24 -11.58
CA TRP A 205 34.40 6.72 -11.60
C TRP A 205 35.45 7.82 -11.37
N GLY A 206 35.24 9.03 -11.92
CA GLY A 206 36.19 10.13 -11.79
C GLY A 206 36.37 10.56 -10.34
N THR A 207 35.26 10.69 -9.62
CA THR A 207 35.24 11.07 -8.21
C THR A 207 35.73 9.93 -7.31
N LEU A 208 35.42 8.66 -7.64
CA LEU A 208 35.99 7.49 -6.95
C LEU A 208 37.53 7.49 -7.01
N ASN A 209 38.11 7.89 -8.16
CA ASN A 209 39.55 7.90 -8.34
C ASN A 209 40.28 8.85 -7.38
N LEU A 210 39.63 9.94 -6.93
CA LEU A 210 40.20 10.85 -5.93
C LEU A 210 40.54 10.15 -4.62
N ILE A 211 39.77 9.12 -4.25
CA ILE A 211 40.04 8.30 -3.07
C ILE A 211 41.31 7.48 -3.29
N PHE A 212 41.45 6.84 -4.45
CA PHE A 212 42.65 6.06 -4.79
C PHE A 212 43.91 6.93 -4.90
N ASP A 213 43.80 8.10 -5.53
CA ASP A 213 44.89 9.06 -5.65
C ASP A 213 45.37 9.51 -4.26
N THR A 214 44.44 9.74 -3.33
CA THR A 214 44.77 10.09 -1.94
C THR A 214 45.45 8.91 -1.22
N LEU A 215 44.92 7.70 -1.34
CA LEU A 215 45.51 6.51 -0.72
C LEU A 215 46.94 6.26 -1.20
N LEU A 216 47.16 6.29 -2.52
CA LEU A 216 48.48 6.09 -3.12
C LEU A 216 49.43 7.24 -2.81
N GLY A 217 48.97 8.48 -2.94
CA GLY A 217 49.78 9.69 -2.67
C GLY A 217 50.21 9.83 -1.20
N ARG A 218 49.48 9.21 -0.27
CA ARG A 218 49.85 9.14 1.16
C ARG A 218 50.57 7.84 1.54
N ALA A 219 50.91 6.99 0.58
CA ALA A 219 51.54 5.69 0.80
C ALA A 219 50.77 4.79 1.79
N CYS A 220 49.42 4.83 1.74
CA CYS A 220 48.58 3.91 2.51
C CYS A 220 48.79 2.46 2.07
N ASP A 221 48.70 1.54 3.03
CA ASP A 221 48.93 0.11 2.79
C ASP A 221 47.63 -0.72 2.93
N ARG A 222 47.74 -2.03 2.76
CA ARG A 222 46.60 -2.96 2.83
C ARG A 222 45.92 -3.05 4.20
N LYS A 223 46.48 -2.45 5.25
CA LYS A 223 45.90 -2.39 6.59
C LYS A 223 45.18 -1.07 6.85
N THR A 224 45.35 -0.04 6.00
CA THR A 224 44.68 1.25 6.16
C THR A 224 43.17 1.07 6.30
N VAL A 225 42.56 1.77 7.25
CA VAL A 225 41.11 1.71 7.48
C VAL A 225 40.45 2.91 6.83
N LEU A 226 39.47 2.67 5.96
CA LEU A 226 38.64 3.75 5.41
C LEU A 226 37.46 4.03 6.34
N PHE A 227 37.17 5.31 6.58
CA PHE A 227 36.03 5.79 7.33
C PHE A 227 35.11 6.57 6.39
N ALA A 228 33.94 6.00 6.08
CA ALA A 228 32.95 6.64 5.23
C ALA A 228 32.07 7.57 6.08
N LEU A 229 32.43 8.85 6.15
CA LEU A 229 31.71 9.87 6.91
C LEU A 229 30.75 10.62 5.98
N GLY A 230 29.48 10.24 5.98
CA GLY A 230 28.50 10.87 5.08
C GLY A 230 27.20 10.08 4.92
N GLY A 231 26.40 10.47 3.93
CA GLY A 231 25.21 9.71 3.51
C GLY A 231 25.54 8.50 2.64
N GLY A 232 24.51 7.94 1.99
CA GLY A 232 24.64 6.72 1.16
C GLY A 232 25.61 6.86 0.00
N VAL A 233 25.75 8.05 -0.61
CA VAL A 233 26.70 8.32 -1.71
C VAL A 233 28.14 8.08 -1.24
N VAL A 234 28.54 8.73 -0.13
CA VAL A 234 29.87 8.58 0.45
C VAL A 234 30.08 7.14 0.92
N GLY A 235 29.07 6.53 1.55
CA GLY A 235 29.09 5.14 2.00
C GLY A 235 29.41 4.15 0.88
N ASP A 236 28.69 4.25 -0.24
CA ASP A 236 28.87 3.38 -1.41
C ASP A 236 30.23 3.58 -2.08
N MET A 237 30.65 4.84 -2.27
CA MET A 237 31.93 5.16 -2.92
C MET A 237 33.12 4.72 -2.07
N ALA A 238 33.12 5.06 -0.78
CA ALA A 238 34.19 4.65 0.13
C ALA A 238 34.23 3.14 0.32
N GLY A 239 33.06 2.47 0.38
CA GLY A 239 32.96 1.03 0.43
C GLY A 239 33.50 0.36 -0.82
N PHE A 240 33.19 0.87 -2.01
CA PHE A 240 33.68 0.32 -3.28
C PHE A 240 35.18 0.59 -3.47
N ALA A 241 35.66 1.75 -3.04
CA ALA A 241 37.09 2.04 -2.97
C ALA A 241 37.80 1.08 -2.01
N ALA A 242 37.22 0.81 -0.83
CA ALA A 242 37.78 -0.14 0.13
C ALA A 242 37.82 -1.57 -0.44
N ALA A 243 36.79 -1.99 -1.18
CA ALA A 243 36.74 -3.30 -1.83
C ALA A 243 37.82 -3.46 -2.92
N SER A 244 38.14 -2.37 -3.61
CA SER A 244 39.00 -2.38 -4.81
C SER A 244 40.46 -2.10 -4.48
N PHE A 245 40.73 -1.17 -3.56
CA PHE A 245 42.09 -0.75 -3.23
C PHE A 245 42.88 -1.92 -2.64
N MET A 246 44.03 -2.23 -3.26
CA MET A 246 44.84 -3.40 -2.94
C MET A 246 44.04 -4.73 -2.85
N ARG A 247 42.93 -4.82 -3.59
CA ARG A 247 41.98 -5.96 -3.59
C ARG A 247 41.25 -6.18 -2.25
N GLY A 248 41.10 -5.15 -1.45
CA GLY A 248 40.33 -5.18 -0.21
C GLY A 248 41.13 -4.62 0.97
N VAL A 249 40.61 -3.57 1.59
CA VAL A 249 41.07 -3.03 2.87
C VAL A 249 39.90 -2.87 3.86
N PRO A 250 40.15 -2.85 5.17
CA PRO A 250 39.08 -2.64 6.14
C PRO A 250 38.38 -1.29 5.97
N PHE A 251 37.06 -1.24 6.19
CA PHE A 251 36.35 0.03 6.26
C PHE A 251 35.26 0.04 7.32
N VAL A 252 34.91 1.25 7.76
CA VAL A 252 33.89 1.56 8.76
C VAL A 252 32.94 2.58 8.16
N GLN A 253 31.64 2.34 8.31
CA GLN A 253 30.63 3.33 7.94
C GLN A 253 30.29 4.23 9.12
N VAL A 254 30.26 5.55 8.88
CA VAL A 254 29.82 6.58 9.83
C VAL A 254 28.68 7.36 9.17
N PRO A 255 27.48 6.74 9.05
CA PRO A 255 26.35 7.30 8.31
C PRO A 255 25.77 8.56 8.99
N THR A 256 25.67 9.66 8.21
CA THR A 256 25.18 10.96 8.70
C THR A 256 23.77 11.36 8.21
N THR A 257 23.12 10.48 7.45
CA THR A 257 21.72 10.66 7.03
C THR A 257 20.87 9.55 7.62
N LEU A 258 19.59 9.82 7.88
CA LEU A 258 18.69 8.80 8.42
C LEU A 258 18.58 7.59 7.48
N LEU A 259 18.43 7.85 6.18
CA LEU A 259 18.43 6.81 5.14
C LEU A 259 19.66 5.90 5.23
N ALA A 260 20.86 6.48 5.38
CA ALA A 260 22.06 5.68 5.50
C ALA A 260 22.11 4.87 6.80
N GLN A 261 21.62 5.43 7.92
CA GLN A 261 21.59 4.74 9.21
C GLN A 261 20.65 3.54 9.22
N VAL A 262 19.54 3.58 8.48
CA VAL A 262 18.51 2.51 8.50
C VAL A 262 18.56 1.56 7.31
N ASP A 263 19.23 1.95 6.23
CA ASP A 263 19.25 1.18 5.00
C ASP A 263 20.68 1.01 4.45
N SER A 264 21.24 1.99 3.74
CA SER A 264 22.44 1.74 2.90
C SER A 264 23.71 1.32 3.65
N SER A 265 23.83 1.63 4.94
CA SER A 265 24.98 1.18 5.75
C SER A 265 24.97 -0.30 6.11
N VAL A 266 23.84 -0.98 5.95
CA VAL A 266 23.67 -2.40 6.31
C VAL A 266 23.49 -3.24 5.05
N GLY A 267 24.32 -4.28 4.91
CA GLY A 267 24.18 -5.32 3.88
C GLY A 267 25.16 -5.25 2.72
N GLY A 268 26.21 -4.44 2.83
CA GLY A 268 27.45 -4.56 2.05
C GLY A 268 27.36 -4.25 0.57
N LYS A 269 26.26 -3.69 0.05
CA LYS A 269 26.20 -3.22 -1.33
C LYS A 269 26.99 -1.91 -1.42
N THR A 270 27.97 -1.87 -2.32
CA THR A 270 28.78 -0.68 -2.59
C THR A 270 28.86 -0.49 -4.10
N ALA A 271 28.71 0.72 -4.60
CA ALA A 271 28.64 0.94 -6.04
C ALA A 271 28.89 2.40 -6.44
N ILE A 272 29.12 2.59 -7.74
CA ILE A 272 29.04 3.86 -8.44
C ILE A 272 28.07 3.77 -9.61
N ASN A 273 27.64 4.93 -10.08
CA ASN A 273 26.78 5.08 -11.24
C ASN A 273 27.59 5.03 -12.53
N HIS A 274 26.95 4.57 -13.58
CA HIS A 274 27.39 4.72 -14.97
C HIS A 274 26.37 5.63 -15.68
N PRO A 275 26.75 6.40 -16.73
CA PRO A 275 25.77 7.19 -17.49
C PRO A 275 24.57 6.39 -18.01
N MET A 276 24.74 5.08 -18.19
CA MET A 276 23.68 4.16 -18.63
C MET A 276 22.87 3.53 -17.47
N GLY A 277 23.18 3.79 -16.20
CA GLY A 277 22.42 3.23 -15.09
C GLY A 277 23.01 3.45 -13.69
N LYS A 278 22.11 3.48 -12.71
CA LYS A 278 22.45 3.66 -11.28
C LYS A 278 23.03 2.38 -10.68
N ASN A 279 24.08 2.52 -9.87
CA ASN A 279 24.74 1.43 -9.13
C ASN A 279 25.11 0.22 -10.01
N MET A 280 25.51 0.43 -11.26
CA MET A 280 25.80 -0.66 -12.22
C MET A 280 27.18 -1.28 -12.02
N ILE A 281 28.09 -0.55 -11.38
CA ILE A 281 29.49 -0.97 -11.17
C ILE A 281 29.75 -0.91 -9.67
N GLY A 282 30.12 -2.02 -9.06
CA GLY A 282 30.25 -2.09 -7.61
C GLY A 282 30.73 -3.45 -7.10
N ALA A 283 30.70 -3.60 -5.77
CA ALA A 283 31.05 -4.83 -5.08
C ALA A 283 30.14 -5.08 -3.87
N PHE A 284 29.94 -6.35 -3.54
CA PHE A 284 29.44 -6.75 -2.22
C PHE A 284 30.62 -6.79 -1.25
N TYR A 285 30.71 -5.81 -0.35
CA TYR A 285 31.81 -5.64 0.58
C TYR A 285 31.30 -5.14 1.94
N GLN A 286 31.44 -5.98 2.98
CA GLN A 286 30.88 -5.70 4.30
C GLN A 286 31.77 -4.75 5.11
N PRO A 287 31.19 -3.73 5.78
CA PRO A 287 31.95 -2.91 6.72
C PRO A 287 32.34 -3.75 7.94
N GLN A 288 33.49 -3.43 8.54
CA GLN A 288 33.89 -4.02 9.81
C GLN A 288 33.03 -3.49 10.98
N ARG A 289 32.48 -2.29 10.81
CA ARG A 289 31.60 -1.65 11.78
C ARG A 289 30.74 -0.56 11.11
N VAL A 290 29.54 -0.36 11.64
CA VAL A 290 28.69 0.80 11.34
C VAL A 290 28.49 1.59 12.63
N VAL A 291 28.67 2.90 12.57
CA VAL A 291 28.59 3.82 13.72
C VAL A 291 27.47 4.83 13.47
N CYS A 292 26.28 4.53 13.99
CA CYS A 292 25.10 5.41 13.89
C CYS A 292 25.05 6.38 15.07
N ASP A 293 25.68 7.54 14.94
CA ASP A 293 25.50 8.64 15.89
C ASP A 293 24.19 9.39 15.56
N LEU A 294 23.25 9.44 16.50
CA LEU A 294 21.96 10.11 16.31
C LEU A 294 22.08 11.65 16.40
N GLY A 295 23.15 12.15 17.01
CA GLY A 295 23.38 13.59 17.16
C GLY A 295 23.54 14.30 15.82
N VAL A 296 24.09 13.62 14.81
CA VAL A 296 24.32 14.19 13.46
C VAL A 296 23.02 14.48 12.70
N LEU A 297 21.91 13.83 13.08
CA LEU A 297 20.61 14.04 12.43
C LEU A 297 20.02 15.42 12.73
N LYS A 298 20.49 16.10 13.79
CA LYS A 298 20.01 17.44 14.17
C LYS A 298 20.37 18.52 13.16
N THR A 299 21.42 18.33 12.37
CA THR A 299 21.78 19.25 11.28
C THR A 299 21.27 18.79 9.92
N LEU A 300 20.57 17.65 9.86
CA LEU A 300 20.07 17.09 8.62
C LEU A 300 18.86 17.91 8.14
N PRO A 301 18.81 18.33 6.86
CA PRO A 301 17.64 19.02 6.34
C PRO A 301 16.36 18.19 6.52
N ALA A 302 15.24 18.85 6.86
CA ALA A 302 13.97 18.15 7.12
C ALA A 302 13.52 17.28 5.94
N ARG A 303 13.80 17.70 4.70
CA ARG A 303 13.50 16.93 3.48
C ARG A 303 14.28 15.60 3.43
N GLU A 304 15.55 15.61 3.82
CA GLU A 304 16.40 14.41 3.92
C GLU A 304 16.00 13.51 5.08
N LEU A 305 15.54 14.09 6.19
CA LEU A 305 14.95 13.33 7.30
C LEU A 305 13.70 12.58 6.83
N SER A 306 12.76 13.27 6.18
CA SER A 306 11.56 12.68 5.58
C SER A 306 11.90 11.57 4.60
N ALA A 307 12.89 11.78 3.72
CA ALA A 307 13.37 10.75 2.80
C ALA A 307 13.87 9.49 3.55
N GLY A 308 14.57 9.64 4.68
CA GLY A 308 14.97 8.51 5.52
C GLY A 308 13.80 7.79 6.21
N LEU A 309 12.74 8.52 6.57
CA LEU A 309 11.53 7.93 7.17
C LEU A 309 10.80 7.00 6.20
N ALA A 310 10.90 7.22 4.89
CA ALA A 310 10.33 6.33 3.88
C ALA A 310 10.85 4.88 4.05
N GLU A 311 12.15 4.72 4.26
CA GLU A 311 12.78 3.42 4.45
C GLU A 311 12.40 2.77 5.79
N ILE A 312 12.19 3.57 6.84
CA ILE A 312 11.69 3.08 8.13
C ILE A 312 10.26 2.54 7.98
N ILE A 313 9.38 3.31 7.34
CA ILE A 313 7.98 2.93 7.10
C ILE A 313 7.91 1.62 6.29
N LYS A 314 8.78 1.46 5.28
CA LYS A 314 8.84 0.29 4.41
C LYS A 314 8.92 -1.04 5.17
N TYR A 315 9.67 -1.10 6.27
CA TYR A 315 9.83 -2.34 7.05
C TYR A 315 8.53 -2.83 7.68
N GLY A 316 7.62 -1.92 8.00
CA GLY A 316 6.37 -2.24 8.66
C GLY A 316 5.49 -3.19 7.83
N PRO A 317 4.99 -2.74 6.66
CA PRO A 317 4.10 -3.53 5.81
C PRO A 317 4.70 -4.85 5.32
N ILE A 318 6.03 -4.94 5.16
CA ILE A 318 6.69 -6.11 4.59
C ILE A 318 7.14 -7.15 5.61
N ALA A 319 7.30 -6.76 6.90
CA ALA A 319 7.90 -7.65 7.90
C ALA A 319 7.39 -7.49 9.34
N ASP A 320 6.94 -6.29 9.77
CA ASP A 320 6.63 -6.03 11.18
C ASP A 320 5.51 -4.99 11.37
N MET A 321 4.27 -5.46 11.47
CA MET A 321 3.12 -4.59 11.71
C MET A 321 3.12 -3.92 13.10
N ALA A 322 3.75 -4.53 14.10
CA ALA A 322 3.85 -3.89 15.42
C ALA A 322 4.78 -2.67 15.34
N PHE A 323 5.85 -2.77 14.55
CA PHE A 323 6.71 -1.62 14.26
C PHE A 323 5.99 -0.58 13.40
N PHE A 324 5.16 -0.98 12.43
CA PHE A 324 4.29 -0.06 11.68
C PHE A 324 3.37 0.75 12.60
N ASP A 325 2.67 0.08 13.52
CA ASP A 325 1.78 0.72 14.49
C ASP A 325 2.55 1.67 15.42
N TRP A 326 3.77 1.27 15.81
CA TRP A 326 4.64 2.13 16.61
C TRP A 326 5.10 3.38 15.84
N ILE A 327 5.47 3.26 14.56
CA ILE A 327 5.85 4.40 13.72
C ILE A 327 4.67 5.37 13.59
N ASP A 328 3.46 4.85 13.35
CA ASP A 328 2.23 5.63 13.23
C ASP A 328 1.95 6.47 14.49
N ALA A 329 2.15 5.87 15.67
CA ALA A 329 1.99 6.52 16.97
C ALA A 329 3.12 7.52 17.31
N ASN A 330 4.33 7.35 16.75
CA ASN A 330 5.51 8.14 17.11
C ASN A 330 6.01 9.06 15.98
N MET A 331 5.27 9.22 14.89
CA MET A 331 5.70 9.99 13.71
C MET A 331 6.11 11.42 14.05
N ASP A 332 5.39 12.10 14.94
CA ASP A 332 5.71 13.47 15.33
C ASP A 332 7.03 13.55 16.12
N ALA A 333 7.28 12.58 17.01
CA ALA A 333 8.54 12.47 17.75
C ALA A 333 9.72 12.17 16.81
N LEU A 334 9.52 11.32 15.80
CA LEU A 334 10.51 11.02 14.77
C LEU A 334 10.86 12.27 13.94
N LYS A 335 9.85 13.04 13.50
CA LYS A 335 10.05 14.29 12.77
C LYS A 335 10.72 15.37 13.62
N ALA A 336 10.51 15.34 14.93
CA ALA A 336 11.20 16.21 15.89
C ALA A 336 12.63 15.75 16.24
N CYS A 337 13.12 14.65 15.64
CA CYS A 337 14.40 14.04 15.98
C CYS A 337 14.55 13.72 17.48
N ASP A 338 13.45 13.26 18.12
CA ASP A 338 13.53 12.77 19.49
C ASP A 338 14.53 11.63 19.59
N THR A 339 15.43 11.70 20.57
CA THR A 339 16.58 10.78 20.65
C THR A 339 16.15 9.35 20.95
N GLN A 340 15.13 9.16 21.79
CA GLN A 340 14.66 7.81 22.15
C GLN A 340 13.88 7.17 21.01
N ALA A 341 12.97 7.93 20.40
CA ALA A 341 12.22 7.47 19.24
C ALA A 341 13.16 7.13 18.08
N MET A 342 14.14 8.00 17.79
CA MET A 342 15.10 7.76 16.71
C MET A 342 15.99 6.54 16.98
N ALA A 343 16.45 6.36 18.22
CA ALA A 343 17.22 5.18 18.60
C ALA A 343 16.43 3.89 18.38
N HIS A 344 15.16 3.87 18.77
CA HIS A 344 14.28 2.72 18.54
C HIS A 344 14.08 2.45 17.04
N ALA A 345 13.74 3.49 16.26
CA ALA A 345 13.50 3.36 14.84
C ALA A 345 14.72 2.87 14.06
N VAL A 346 15.90 3.43 14.34
CA VAL A 346 17.16 3.02 13.70
C VAL A 346 17.52 1.59 14.08
N LYS A 347 17.48 1.26 15.38
CA LYS A 347 17.77 -0.11 15.88
C LYS A 347 16.85 -1.13 15.22
N ARG A 348 15.53 -0.92 15.24
CA ARG A 348 14.57 -1.88 14.72
C ARG A 348 14.68 -2.06 13.21
N SER A 349 14.90 -0.98 12.48
CA SER A 349 15.17 -1.02 11.03
C SER A 349 16.40 -1.86 10.71
N CYS A 350 17.50 -1.66 11.45
CA CYS A 350 18.73 -2.43 11.29
C CYS A 350 18.53 -3.91 11.63
N GLU A 351 17.78 -4.24 12.70
CA GLU A 351 17.45 -5.62 13.06
C GLU A 351 16.70 -6.35 11.94
N ILE A 352 15.67 -5.71 11.38
CA ILE A 352 14.87 -6.28 10.29
C ILE A 352 15.74 -6.47 9.04
N LYS A 353 16.53 -5.46 8.65
CA LYS A 353 17.42 -5.56 7.49
C LYS A 353 18.49 -6.61 7.69
N ALA A 354 19.13 -6.67 8.85
CA ALA A 354 20.15 -7.67 9.16
C ALA A 354 19.57 -9.09 9.16
N PHE A 355 18.34 -9.28 9.65
CA PHE A 355 17.65 -10.56 9.57
C PHE A 355 17.41 -11.00 8.13
N VAL A 356 16.88 -10.10 7.28
CA VAL A 356 16.61 -10.38 5.87
C VAL A 356 17.91 -10.64 5.09
N VAL A 357 18.93 -9.79 5.26
CA VAL A 357 20.25 -9.95 4.62
C VAL A 357 20.96 -11.21 5.11
N GLY A 358 20.86 -11.54 6.40
CA GLY A 358 21.48 -12.75 6.96
C GLY A 358 20.89 -14.05 6.41
N GLN A 359 19.66 -14.03 5.92
CA GLN A 359 19.05 -15.16 5.22
C GLN A 359 19.38 -15.20 3.72
N ASP A 360 19.67 -14.05 3.11
CA ASP A 360 19.91 -13.94 1.68
C ASP A 360 20.88 -12.79 1.34
N GLU A 361 22.17 -13.02 1.59
CA GLU A 361 23.18 -11.97 1.45
C GLU A 361 23.35 -11.49 0.00
N ARG A 362 23.16 -12.37 -0.99
CA ARG A 362 23.41 -12.07 -2.42
C ARG A 362 22.15 -11.74 -3.22
N GLU A 363 21.01 -11.55 -2.56
CA GLU A 363 19.74 -11.16 -3.19
C GLU A 363 19.24 -12.18 -4.23
N SER A 364 19.14 -13.44 -3.80
CA SER A 364 18.65 -14.57 -4.60
C SER A 364 17.21 -14.97 -4.31
N GLY A 365 16.58 -14.40 -3.27
CA GLY A 365 15.23 -14.73 -2.84
C GLY A 365 14.66 -13.70 -1.86
N LEU A 366 14.71 -14.00 -0.55
CA LEU A 366 14.02 -13.21 0.49
C LEU A 366 14.43 -11.73 0.49
N ARG A 367 15.69 -11.40 0.20
CA ARG A 367 16.17 -10.01 0.26
C ARG A 367 15.45 -9.09 -0.73
N ALA A 368 14.82 -9.66 -1.76
CA ALA A 368 14.04 -8.91 -2.74
C ALA A 368 12.88 -8.14 -2.10
N ILE A 369 12.31 -8.58 -0.97
CA ILE A 369 11.17 -7.87 -0.32
C ILE A 369 11.55 -6.46 0.16
N LEU A 370 12.84 -6.19 0.38
CA LEU A 370 13.33 -4.85 0.74
C LEU A 370 13.13 -3.83 -0.39
N ASN A 371 12.76 -4.28 -1.59
CA ASN A 371 12.45 -3.45 -2.73
C ASN A 371 10.97 -3.02 -2.80
N PHE A 372 10.20 -3.14 -1.71
CA PHE A 372 8.84 -2.60 -1.66
C PHE A 372 8.83 -1.10 -1.99
N GLY A 373 7.96 -0.71 -2.92
CA GLY A 373 7.91 0.64 -3.50
C GLY A 373 9.03 1.01 -4.49
N HIS A 374 10.13 0.25 -4.57
CA HIS A 374 11.30 0.64 -5.36
C HIS A 374 11.09 0.55 -6.87
N THR A 375 10.30 -0.42 -7.37
CA THR A 375 10.03 -0.53 -8.83
C THR A 375 9.36 0.75 -9.35
N PHE A 376 8.39 1.28 -8.61
CA PHE A 376 7.76 2.57 -8.88
C PHE A 376 8.70 3.75 -8.61
N GLY A 377 9.41 3.74 -7.48
CA GLY A 377 10.34 4.81 -7.09
C GLY A 377 11.46 5.01 -8.11
N HIS A 378 12.09 3.94 -8.59
CA HIS A 378 13.13 4.03 -9.62
C HIS A 378 12.59 4.59 -10.95
N ALA A 379 11.35 4.25 -11.32
CA ALA A 379 10.71 4.84 -12.49
C ALA A 379 10.46 6.34 -12.33
N ILE A 380 10.08 6.79 -11.12
CA ILE A 380 9.96 8.22 -10.78
C ILE A 380 11.32 8.92 -10.91
N GLU A 381 12.37 8.37 -10.28
CA GLU A 381 13.71 8.95 -10.31
C GLU A 381 14.26 9.05 -11.74
N ALA A 382 14.12 7.98 -12.53
CA ALA A 382 14.58 7.94 -13.91
C ALA A 382 13.79 8.90 -14.80
N GLY A 383 12.47 8.96 -14.66
CA GLY A 383 11.60 9.81 -15.48
C GLY A 383 11.72 11.30 -15.20
N LEU A 384 11.93 11.70 -13.94
CA LEU A 384 12.18 13.10 -13.59
C LEU A 384 13.61 13.55 -13.91
N GLY A 385 14.55 12.60 -13.91
CA GLY A 385 15.98 12.83 -13.89
C GLY A 385 16.55 12.71 -12.46
N PHE A 386 17.67 12.00 -12.32
CA PHE A 386 18.31 11.74 -11.03
C PHE A 386 18.61 13.04 -10.27
N GLY A 387 18.21 13.09 -8.99
CA GLY A 387 18.46 14.22 -8.10
C GLY A 387 17.33 15.26 -8.01
N LYS A 388 16.28 15.20 -8.83
CA LYS A 388 15.09 16.09 -8.66
C LYS A 388 14.27 15.70 -7.43
N TRP A 389 13.91 14.43 -7.35
CA TRP A 389 13.36 13.82 -6.14
C TRP A 389 14.46 13.07 -5.42
N LEU A 390 14.45 13.16 -4.10
CA LEU A 390 15.27 12.31 -3.25
C LEU A 390 14.77 10.87 -3.37
N HIS A 391 15.67 9.90 -3.17
CA HIS A 391 15.33 8.49 -3.26
C HIS A 391 14.13 8.12 -2.36
N GLY A 392 14.15 8.58 -1.10
CA GLY A 392 13.06 8.32 -0.15
C GLY A 392 11.72 8.96 -0.55
N GLU A 393 11.71 10.09 -1.26
CA GLU A 393 10.47 10.69 -1.79
C GLU A 393 9.85 9.78 -2.86
N ALA A 394 10.68 9.28 -3.76
CA ALA A 394 10.27 8.37 -4.81
C ALA A 394 9.84 7.00 -4.25
N VAL A 395 10.56 6.46 -3.27
CA VAL A 395 10.20 5.20 -2.58
C VAL A 395 8.91 5.35 -1.78
N GLY A 396 8.73 6.45 -1.04
CA GLY A 396 7.49 6.75 -0.32
C GLY A 396 6.28 6.74 -1.24
N CYS A 397 6.35 7.51 -2.33
CA CYS A 397 5.30 7.52 -3.35
C CYS A 397 5.11 6.14 -4.01
N GLY A 398 6.21 5.45 -4.31
CA GLY A 398 6.20 4.11 -4.88
C GLY A 398 5.56 3.06 -3.98
N MET A 399 5.65 3.19 -2.65
CA MET A 399 4.93 2.32 -1.70
C MET A 399 3.42 2.53 -1.79
N VAL A 400 2.94 3.77 -1.95
CA VAL A 400 1.52 4.06 -2.18
C VAL A 400 1.05 3.38 -3.48
N MET A 401 1.83 3.50 -4.55
CA MET A 401 1.52 2.84 -5.83
C MET A 401 1.50 1.32 -5.71
N ALA A 402 2.48 0.72 -5.04
CA ALA A 402 2.56 -0.72 -4.81
C ALA A 402 1.42 -1.24 -3.91
N ALA A 403 0.97 -0.44 -2.93
CA ALA A 403 -0.16 -0.79 -2.08
C ALA A 403 -1.49 -0.73 -2.84
N ASN A 404 -1.70 0.28 -3.69
CA ASN A 404 -2.87 0.32 -4.58
C ASN A 404 -2.89 -0.89 -5.51
N LEU A 405 -1.76 -1.23 -6.15
CA LEU A 405 -1.65 -2.43 -6.97
C LEU A 405 -1.92 -3.72 -6.18
N SER A 406 -1.45 -3.80 -4.93
CA SER A 406 -1.72 -4.93 -4.05
C SER A 406 -3.22 -5.06 -3.72
N ALA A 407 -3.93 -3.93 -3.56
CA ALA A 407 -5.37 -3.92 -3.32
C ALA A 407 -6.17 -4.29 -4.57
N ASP A 408 -5.79 -3.79 -5.75
CA ASP A 408 -6.40 -4.14 -7.03
C ASP A 408 -6.25 -5.63 -7.34
N MET A 409 -5.17 -6.24 -6.88
CA MET A 409 -4.94 -7.69 -6.95
C MET A 409 -5.62 -8.49 -5.84
N GLY A 410 -6.40 -7.84 -4.95
CA GLY A 410 -7.14 -8.48 -3.86
C GLY A 410 -6.28 -8.97 -2.69
N LEU A 411 -5.03 -8.52 -2.57
CA LEU A 411 -4.08 -9.02 -1.55
C LEU A 411 -4.18 -8.26 -0.22
N ILE A 412 -4.68 -7.03 -0.26
CA ILE A 412 -4.95 -6.18 0.89
C ILE A 412 -6.24 -5.38 0.66
N ASN A 413 -6.78 -4.76 1.71
CA ASN A 413 -7.96 -3.91 1.59
C ASN A 413 -7.59 -2.42 1.41
N LEU A 414 -8.52 -1.65 0.84
CA LEU A 414 -8.34 -0.20 0.62
C LEU A 414 -8.22 0.60 1.93
N ALA A 415 -8.72 0.07 3.05
CA ALA A 415 -8.56 0.72 4.35
C ALA A 415 -7.09 0.76 4.78
N PHE A 416 -6.34 -0.32 4.53
CA PHE A 416 -4.91 -0.35 4.79
C PHE A 416 -4.13 0.53 3.82
N VAL A 417 -4.50 0.54 2.53
CA VAL A 417 -3.90 1.47 1.55
C VAL A 417 -4.02 2.91 2.06
N LYS A 418 -5.22 3.32 2.50
CA LYS A 418 -5.42 4.65 3.09
C LYS A 418 -4.52 4.88 4.29
N ARG A 419 -4.44 3.92 5.22
CA ARG A 419 -3.61 4.04 6.43
C ARG A 419 -2.12 4.22 6.10
N LEU A 420 -1.59 3.46 5.15
CA LEU A 420 -0.21 3.62 4.67
C LEU A 420 -0.01 4.99 4.00
N THR A 421 -0.93 5.42 3.15
CA THR A 421 -0.88 6.74 2.49
C THR A 421 -0.88 7.88 3.50
N ASP A 422 -1.78 7.85 4.48
CA ASP A 422 -1.87 8.87 5.55
C ASP A 422 -0.55 8.92 6.35
N LEU A 423 0.07 7.77 6.63
CA LEU A 423 1.35 7.71 7.35
C LEU A 423 2.51 8.31 6.54
N ILE A 424 2.58 7.99 5.24
CA ILE A 424 3.59 8.53 4.31
C ILE A 424 3.42 10.05 4.18
N GLU A 425 2.19 10.54 4.06
CA GLU A 425 1.89 11.97 4.03
C GLU A 425 2.31 12.67 5.34
N ARG A 426 2.00 12.08 6.51
CA ARG A 426 2.42 12.62 7.82
C ARG A 426 3.95 12.68 7.96
N ALA A 427 4.68 11.73 7.38
CA ALA A 427 6.14 11.76 7.31
C ALA A 427 6.69 12.91 6.44
N GLY A 428 5.85 13.62 5.69
CA GLY A 428 6.23 14.71 4.80
C GLY A 428 6.66 14.26 3.41
N LEU A 429 6.21 13.07 2.98
CA LEU A 429 6.59 12.47 1.70
C LEU A 429 5.48 12.65 0.65
N PRO A 430 5.83 12.70 -0.64
CA PRO A 430 4.84 12.72 -1.71
C PRO A 430 4.04 11.42 -1.75
N ILE A 431 2.72 11.54 -1.89
CA ILE A 431 1.80 10.41 -2.04
C ILE A 431 1.24 10.27 -3.46
N LYS A 432 1.57 11.20 -4.35
CA LYS A 432 1.17 11.20 -5.76
C LYS A 432 2.40 11.17 -6.64
N GLY A 433 2.41 10.29 -7.64
CA GLY A 433 3.49 10.25 -8.63
C GLY A 433 3.50 11.50 -9.50
N PRO A 434 4.68 11.98 -9.93
CA PRO A 434 4.75 13.02 -10.94
C PRO A 434 4.16 12.54 -12.28
N VAL A 435 3.66 13.49 -13.07
CA VAL A 435 3.34 13.25 -14.48
C VAL A 435 4.65 13.33 -15.26
N LEU A 436 5.16 12.19 -15.72
CA LEU A 436 6.38 12.07 -16.52
C LEU A 436 6.14 12.46 -17.98
N SER A 437 4.92 12.24 -18.48
CA SER A 437 4.50 12.62 -19.83
C SER A 437 3.02 13.00 -19.83
N ALA A 438 2.68 14.14 -20.43
CA ALA A 438 1.29 14.54 -20.65
C ALA A 438 0.61 13.66 -21.73
N GLN A 439 1.39 13.01 -22.60
CA GLN A 439 0.92 12.20 -23.72
C GLN A 439 0.77 10.71 -23.36
N ASP A 440 1.70 10.14 -22.60
CA ASP A 440 1.56 8.73 -22.14
C ASP A 440 2.29 8.53 -20.83
N ASN A 441 1.69 9.03 -19.75
CA ASN A 441 2.27 8.93 -18.42
C ASN A 441 2.53 7.46 -18.05
N ALA A 442 1.52 6.60 -18.18
CA ALA A 442 1.62 5.19 -17.82
C ALA A 442 2.67 4.44 -18.67
N GLY A 443 2.75 4.71 -19.98
CA GLY A 443 3.77 4.12 -20.84
C GLY A 443 5.18 4.54 -20.48
N HIS A 444 5.41 5.81 -20.09
CA HIS A 444 6.72 6.25 -19.62
C HIS A 444 7.14 5.58 -18.32
N TYR A 445 6.23 5.45 -17.35
CA TYR A 445 6.48 4.67 -16.14
C TYR A 445 6.85 3.22 -16.47
N LEU A 446 6.07 2.55 -17.33
CA LEU A 446 6.32 1.16 -17.73
C LEU A 446 7.67 0.99 -18.47
N ALA A 447 8.02 1.92 -19.35
CA ALA A 447 9.30 1.89 -20.06
C ALA A 447 10.48 1.97 -19.08
N HIS A 448 10.41 2.85 -18.09
CA HIS A 448 11.46 2.93 -17.05
C HIS A 448 11.51 1.69 -16.17
N MET A 449 10.37 1.05 -15.87
CA MET A 449 10.33 -0.19 -15.08
C MET A 449 10.91 -1.41 -15.81
N LEU A 450 10.69 -1.50 -17.12
CA LEU A 450 11.25 -2.59 -17.95
C LEU A 450 12.79 -2.57 -17.95
N HIS A 451 13.37 -1.39 -17.78
CA HIS A 451 14.83 -1.18 -17.74
C HIS A 451 15.43 -1.41 -16.33
N ASP A 452 14.62 -1.61 -15.28
CA ASP A 452 15.11 -1.91 -13.93
C ASP A 452 15.63 -3.37 -13.84
N LYS A 453 16.60 -3.61 -12.95
CA LYS A 453 17.39 -4.85 -12.74
C LYS A 453 16.55 -6.09 -12.35
N LYS A 454 15.23 -5.96 -12.25
CA LYS A 454 14.29 -6.98 -11.75
C LYS A 454 13.40 -7.57 -12.84
N SER A 455 13.52 -7.13 -14.09
CA SER A 455 12.80 -7.75 -15.19
C SER A 455 13.37 -9.14 -15.47
N VAL A 456 12.50 -10.14 -15.51
CA VAL A 456 12.86 -11.52 -15.88
C VAL A 456 12.07 -11.87 -17.12
N ALA A 457 12.76 -12.19 -18.22
CA ALA A 457 12.16 -12.56 -19.50
C ALA A 457 11.16 -11.53 -20.11
N GLY A 458 11.28 -10.25 -19.73
CA GLY A 458 10.41 -9.17 -20.23
C GLY A 458 9.23 -8.79 -19.32
N ASP A 459 8.99 -9.56 -18.25
CA ASP A 459 7.94 -9.26 -17.27
C ASP A 459 8.48 -8.43 -16.09
N ILE A 460 7.75 -7.37 -15.73
CA ILE A 460 8.10 -6.50 -14.58
C ILE A 460 7.73 -7.22 -13.28
N GLN A 461 8.72 -7.39 -12.40
CA GLN A 461 8.51 -7.93 -11.05
C GLN A 461 8.27 -6.80 -10.05
N PHE A 462 7.20 -6.96 -9.26
CA PHE A 462 6.84 -6.06 -8.18
C PHE A 462 7.01 -6.76 -6.84
N VAL A 463 7.40 -5.99 -5.82
CA VAL A 463 7.22 -6.41 -4.43
C VAL A 463 5.84 -5.92 -4.00
N LEU A 464 4.95 -6.86 -3.72
CA LEU A 464 3.57 -6.60 -3.34
C LEU A 464 3.29 -7.14 -1.95
N MET A 465 2.34 -6.53 -1.26
CA MET A 465 1.87 -7.04 0.02
C MET A 465 1.03 -8.29 -0.18
N ASP A 466 1.19 -9.29 0.70
CA ASP A 466 0.43 -10.54 0.69
C ASP A 466 -0.17 -10.77 2.08
N GLY A 467 -1.13 -9.91 2.44
CA GLY A 467 -1.53 -9.67 3.83
C GLY A 467 -0.60 -8.69 4.56
N LEU A 468 -0.95 -8.39 5.82
CA LEU A 468 -0.22 -7.41 6.63
C LEU A 468 1.06 -8.01 7.23
N GLY A 469 2.18 -7.31 7.11
CA GLY A 469 3.49 -7.75 7.61
C GLY A 469 4.15 -8.84 6.76
N LYS A 470 3.68 -9.03 5.53
CA LYS A 470 4.20 -10.01 4.57
C LYS A 470 4.23 -9.41 3.18
N ALA A 471 5.30 -9.68 2.46
CA ALA A 471 5.46 -9.27 1.07
C ALA A 471 5.98 -10.43 0.21
N ARG A 472 5.63 -10.41 -1.07
CA ARG A 472 6.10 -11.35 -2.07
C ARG A 472 6.55 -10.63 -3.33
N VAL A 473 7.45 -11.26 -4.07
CA VAL A 473 7.80 -10.84 -5.43
C VAL A 473 6.82 -11.51 -6.39
N SER A 474 6.17 -10.73 -7.25
CA SER A 474 5.22 -11.23 -8.23
C SER A 474 5.14 -10.31 -9.44
N ALA A 475 4.84 -10.88 -10.62
CA ALA A 475 4.34 -10.10 -11.75
C ALA A 475 2.91 -9.59 -11.45
N ALA A 476 2.48 -8.58 -12.21
CA ALA A 476 1.13 -8.03 -12.16
C ALA A 476 0.59 -7.78 -13.58
N PRO A 477 -0.72 -7.95 -13.83
CA PRO A 477 -1.31 -7.64 -15.13
C PRO A 477 -1.06 -6.18 -15.51
N GLN A 478 -0.56 -5.95 -16.73
CA GLN A 478 -0.18 -4.60 -17.18
C GLN A 478 -1.35 -3.60 -17.12
N ALA A 479 -2.60 -4.05 -17.34
CA ALA A 479 -3.79 -3.21 -17.21
C ALA A 479 -3.97 -2.65 -15.78
N MET A 480 -3.73 -3.47 -14.75
CA MET A 480 -3.80 -3.02 -13.34
C MET A 480 -2.65 -2.08 -13.01
N VAL A 481 -1.44 -2.37 -13.50
CA VAL A 481 -0.28 -1.48 -13.34
C VAL A 481 -0.56 -0.11 -13.99
N ARG A 482 -1.19 -0.08 -15.17
CA ARG A 482 -1.59 1.17 -15.83
C ARG A 482 -2.65 1.94 -15.04
N ALA A 483 -3.60 1.25 -14.41
CA ALA A 483 -4.65 1.87 -13.59
C ALA A 483 -4.08 2.65 -12.39
N VAL A 484 -2.97 2.20 -11.81
CA VAL A 484 -2.27 2.91 -10.71
C VAL A 484 -1.88 4.34 -11.11
N PHE A 485 -1.53 4.58 -12.38
CA PHE A 485 -1.13 5.89 -12.89
C PHE A 485 -2.31 6.76 -13.38
N LEU A 486 -3.50 6.19 -13.49
CA LEU A 486 -4.70 6.87 -14.02
C LEU A 486 -5.60 7.44 -12.91
N ASN A 487 -5.47 6.95 -11.68
CA ASN A 487 -6.38 7.25 -10.57
C ASN A 487 -6.20 8.62 -9.86
N HIS A 488 -5.47 9.58 -10.43
CA HIS A 488 -5.04 10.78 -9.68
C HIS A 488 -5.56 12.14 -10.16
N GLU A 489 -6.38 12.15 -11.21
CA GLU A 489 -7.25 13.27 -11.54
C GLU A 489 -8.68 12.75 -11.54
N GLY A 490 -9.64 13.54 -11.07
CA GLY A 490 -11.00 13.09 -10.81
C GLY A 490 -11.70 12.61 -12.06
N ASP A 491 -11.96 11.31 -12.14
CA ASP A 491 -13.18 10.84 -12.78
C ASP A 491 -14.20 10.67 -11.64
N LEU A 492 -15.43 11.12 -11.87
CA LEU A 492 -16.57 10.84 -11.00
C LEU A 492 -16.53 9.36 -10.57
N PHE A 493 -16.87 9.09 -9.32
CA PHE A 493 -16.30 8.04 -8.48
C PHE A 493 -16.56 6.57 -8.92
N ARG A 494 -17.05 6.32 -10.14
CA ARG A 494 -17.32 5.03 -10.79
C ARG A 494 -17.02 5.10 -12.30
N THR A 495 -16.38 4.05 -12.84
CA THR A 495 -16.16 3.88 -14.29
C THR A 495 -17.31 3.10 -14.94
N ARG A 496 -17.47 3.17 -16.27
CA ARG A 496 -18.48 2.36 -17.01
C ARG A 496 -18.36 0.85 -16.74
N LEU A 497 -17.15 0.37 -16.49
CA LEU A 497 -16.91 -1.01 -16.07
C LEU A 497 -17.57 -1.31 -14.72
N THR A 498 -17.40 -0.43 -13.72
CA THR A 498 -18.04 -0.60 -12.40
C THR A 498 -19.56 -0.51 -12.47
N HIS A 499 -20.11 0.29 -13.40
CA HIS A 499 -21.55 0.32 -13.67
C HIS A 499 -22.03 -1.02 -14.26
N SER A 500 -21.39 -1.50 -15.34
CA SER A 500 -21.76 -2.77 -15.98
C SER A 500 -21.68 -3.96 -15.03
N LEU A 501 -20.67 -3.97 -14.15
CA LEU A 501 -20.53 -4.99 -13.09
C LEU A 501 -21.65 -4.92 -12.05
N GLU A 502 -22.11 -3.73 -11.67
CA GLU A 502 -23.24 -3.61 -10.74
C GLU A 502 -24.56 -4.04 -11.38
N VAL A 503 -24.80 -3.67 -12.65
CA VAL A 503 -25.96 -4.15 -13.41
C VAL A 503 -25.94 -5.67 -13.50
N ALA A 504 -24.78 -6.29 -13.75
CA ALA A 504 -24.63 -7.74 -13.76
C ALA A 504 -24.92 -8.35 -12.38
N GLN A 505 -24.36 -7.81 -11.29
CA GLN A 505 -24.61 -8.31 -9.93
C GLN A 505 -26.09 -8.22 -9.52
N LEU A 506 -26.72 -7.09 -9.81
CA LEU A 506 -28.13 -6.85 -9.53
C LEU A 506 -29.02 -7.78 -10.37
N GLY A 507 -28.76 -7.83 -11.68
CA GLY A 507 -29.46 -8.66 -12.64
C GLY A 507 -29.39 -10.14 -12.26
N ARG A 508 -28.19 -10.68 -11.99
CA ARG A 508 -28.02 -12.08 -11.57
C ARG A 508 -28.76 -12.42 -10.28
N SER A 509 -28.76 -11.49 -9.32
CA SER A 509 -29.47 -11.68 -8.05
C SER A 509 -30.98 -11.79 -8.24
N ILE A 510 -31.56 -10.93 -9.09
CA ILE A 510 -32.98 -10.99 -9.45
C ILE A 510 -33.28 -12.24 -10.30
N ALA A 511 -32.43 -12.55 -11.28
CA ALA A 511 -32.56 -13.70 -12.16
C ALA A 511 -32.63 -15.01 -11.36
N ARG A 512 -31.73 -15.18 -10.38
CA ARG A 512 -31.73 -16.32 -9.47
C ARG A 512 -33.04 -16.46 -8.69
N ALA A 513 -33.59 -15.35 -8.21
CA ALA A 513 -34.86 -15.36 -7.47
C ALA A 513 -36.05 -15.72 -8.37
N LEU A 514 -35.98 -15.37 -9.66
CA LEU A 514 -37.03 -15.63 -10.65
C LEU A 514 -36.84 -16.96 -11.39
N GLY A 515 -35.70 -17.63 -11.24
CA GLY A 515 -35.36 -18.83 -12.00
C GLY A 515 -35.02 -18.56 -13.47
N LEU A 516 -34.54 -17.36 -13.79
CA LEU A 516 -34.06 -16.98 -15.13
C LEU A 516 -32.60 -17.39 -15.33
N ASN A 517 -32.11 -17.35 -16.57
CA ASN A 517 -30.73 -17.70 -16.89
C ASN A 517 -29.74 -16.62 -16.40
N GLU A 518 -28.99 -16.92 -15.34
CA GLU A 518 -28.00 -15.98 -14.75
C GLU A 518 -26.88 -15.62 -15.74
N ASP A 519 -26.38 -16.57 -16.52
CA ASP A 519 -25.25 -16.36 -17.44
C ASP A 519 -25.66 -15.46 -18.61
N LEU A 520 -26.89 -15.63 -19.11
CA LEU A 520 -27.44 -14.76 -20.16
C LEU A 520 -27.66 -13.34 -19.64
N VAL A 521 -28.16 -13.19 -18.41
CA VAL A 521 -28.30 -11.87 -17.76
C VAL A 521 -26.95 -11.19 -17.57
N GLU A 522 -25.94 -11.94 -17.11
CA GLU A 522 -24.58 -11.41 -16.98
C GLU A 522 -23.99 -11.00 -18.33
N ALA A 523 -24.09 -11.86 -19.35
CA ALA A 523 -23.60 -11.57 -20.69
C ALA A 523 -24.24 -10.32 -21.29
N VAL A 524 -25.57 -10.17 -21.18
CA VAL A 524 -26.28 -8.97 -21.64
C VAL A 524 -25.86 -7.75 -20.81
N ALA A 525 -25.80 -7.86 -19.48
CA ALA A 525 -25.43 -6.76 -18.61
C ALA A 525 -23.99 -6.25 -18.85
N LEU A 526 -23.04 -7.14 -19.18
CA LEU A 526 -21.67 -6.73 -19.49
C LEU A 526 -21.53 -6.09 -20.88
N ALA A 527 -22.40 -6.47 -21.83
CA ALA A 527 -22.30 -6.02 -23.21
C ALA A 527 -23.17 -4.79 -23.54
N HIS A 528 -24.14 -4.44 -22.68
CA HIS A 528 -25.20 -3.48 -23.01
C HIS A 528 -24.75 -2.03 -23.25
N ASP A 529 -23.60 -1.62 -22.72
CA ASP A 529 -23.05 -0.25 -22.82
C ASP A 529 -21.74 -0.20 -23.63
N LEU A 530 -21.47 -1.24 -24.44
CA LEU A 530 -20.28 -1.28 -25.30
C LEU A 530 -20.38 -0.23 -26.41
N GLY A 531 -19.27 0.45 -26.72
CA GLY A 531 -19.23 1.43 -27.81
C GLY A 531 -20.05 2.70 -27.57
N HIS A 532 -20.42 2.99 -26.31
CA HIS A 532 -20.99 4.29 -25.98
C HIS A 532 -19.93 5.38 -26.15
N THR A 533 -20.30 6.47 -26.81
CA THR A 533 -19.43 7.64 -27.05
C THR A 533 -18.79 8.20 -25.77
N PRO A 534 -17.61 8.84 -25.89
CA PRO A 534 -17.06 9.66 -24.81
C PRO A 534 -18.05 10.73 -24.39
N PHE A 535 -18.04 11.10 -23.11
CA PHE A 535 -18.92 12.08 -22.48
C PHE A 535 -20.41 11.68 -22.45
N GLY A 536 -20.71 10.38 -22.50
CA GLY A 536 -22.08 9.87 -22.38
C GLY A 536 -22.99 10.41 -23.47
N HIS A 537 -24.24 10.73 -23.11
CA HIS A 537 -25.27 11.21 -24.04
C HIS A 537 -24.87 12.50 -24.77
N ALA A 538 -24.06 13.37 -24.15
CA ALA A 538 -23.55 14.57 -24.81
C ALA A 538 -22.76 14.23 -26.07
N GLY A 539 -21.87 13.26 -25.97
CA GLY A 539 -21.10 12.78 -27.13
C GLY A 539 -21.98 12.07 -28.15
N GLN A 540 -22.98 11.32 -27.70
CA GLN A 540 -23.90 10.62 -28.60
C GLN A 540 -24.70 11.60 -29.44
N ASP A 541 -25.27 12.64 -28.82
CA ASP A 541 -26.06 13.67 -29.51
C ASP A 541 -25.21 14.40 -30.54
N ALA A 542 -23.99 14.82 -30.17
CA ALA A 542 -23.05 15.48 -31.07
C ALA A 542 -22.61 14.58 -32.23
N LEU A 543 -22.31 13.32 -31.95
CA LEU A 543 -21.88 12.37 -32.99
C LEU A 543 -23.05 12.00 -33.92
N ASN A 544 -24.26 11.87 -33.38
CA ASN A 544 -25.48 11.63 -34.17
C ASN A 544 -25.80 12.82 -35.09
N GLU A 545 -25.67 14.05 -34.59
CA GLU A 545 -25.80 15.26 -35.40
C GLU A 545 -24.80 15.25 -36.57
N CYS A 546 -23.52 14.96 -36.27
CA CYS A 546 -22.47 14.85 -37.28
C CYS A 546 -22.75 13.75 -38.31
N MET A 547 -23.37 12.65 -37.86
CA MET A 547 -23.67 11.49 -38.69
C MET A 547 -25.04 11.56 -39.41
N GLN A 548 -25.84 12.61 -39.26
CA GLN A 548 -27.20 12.66 -39.86
C GLN A 548 -27.21 12.41 -41.37
N ALA A 549 -26.27 13.00 -42.12
CA ALA A 549 -26.12 12.80 -43.56
C ALA A 549 -25.59 11.40 -43.94
N PHE A 550 -25.07 10.65 -42.96
CA PHE A 550 -24.39 9.35 -43.11
C PHE A 550 -25.13 8.20 -42.38
N GLY A 551 -26.44 8.36 -42.15
CA GLY A 551 -27.29 7.33 -41.53
C GLY A 551 -27.49 7.46 -40.01
N GLY A 552 -26.94 8.50 -39.39
CA GLY A 552 -27.05 8.78 -37.96
C GLY A 552 -26.12 7.94 -37.08
N PHE A 553 -26.16 8.20 -35.78
CA PHE A 553 -25.43 7.44 -34.76
C PHE A 553 -26.35 7.19 -33.56
N GLU A 554 -26.36 5.97 -33.06
CA GLU A 554 -27.15 5.58 -31.90
C GLU A 554 -26.34 4.52 -31.13
N HIS A 555 -26.25 4.65 -29.80
CA HIS A 555 -25.34 3.83 -29.02
C HIS A 555 -25.74 2.35 -28.98
N ASN A 556 -27.03 2.00 -28.91
CA ASN A 556 -27.45 0.59 -28.89
C ASN A 556 -27.10 -0.12 -30.21
N LEU A 557 -27.26 0.58 -31.33
CA LEU A 557 -26.78 0.11 -32.64
C LEU A 557 -25.26 -0.01 -32.68
N GLN A 558 -24.54 0.91 -32.04
CA GLN A 558 -23.10 0.83 -31.92
C GLN A 558 -22.67 -0.37 -31.07
N SER A 559 -23.32 -0.64 -29.94
CA SER A 559 -23.05 -1.81 -29.09
C SER A 559 -23.20 -3.11 -29.85
N LEU A 560 -24.29 -3.23 -30.64
CA LEU A 560 -24.49 -4.39 -31.51
C LEU A 560 -23.40 -4.48 -32.59
N ARG A 561 -23.04 -3.36 -33.22
CA ARG A 561 -21.97 -3.29 -34.23
C ARG A 561 -20.59 -3.65 -33.65
N VAL A 562 -20.31 -3.29 -32.40
CA VAL A 562 -19.06 -3.66 -31.71
C VAL A 562 -18.94 -5.18 -31.66
N VAL A 563 -19.99 -5.85 -31.18
CA VAL A 563 -19.97 -7.30 -31.01
C VAL A 563 -20.19 -8.08 -32.30
N ASP A 564 -20.79 -7.48 -33.34
CA ASP A 564 -21.06 -8.19 -34.61
C ASP A 564 -20.00 -7.93 -35.69
N GLN A 565 -19.26 -6.82 -35.63
CA GLN A 565 -18.44 -6.37 -36.77
C GLN A 565 -17.10 -5.72 -36.40
N LEU A 566 -16.95 -5.11 -35.22
CA LEU A 566 -15.72 -4.35 -34.90
C LEU A 566 -14.67 -5.15 -34.14
N GLU A 567 -15.07 -6.18 -33.39
CA GLU A 567 -14.14 -7.06 -32.68
C GLU A 567 -13.52 -8.09 -33.62
N GLU A 568 -12.23 -7.99 -33.88
CA GLU A 568 -11.49 -8.91 -34.77
C GLU A 568 -10.83 -10.04 -33.95
N ARG A 569 -11.64 -10.94 -33.37
CA ARG A 569 -11.16 -12.00 -32.47
C ARG A 569 -11.00 -13.37 -33.12
N TYR A 570 -11.78 -13.65 -34.17
CA TYR A 570 -11.80 -14.95 -34.83
C TYR A 570 -11.24 -14.82 -36.26
N PRO A 571 -10.46 -15.80 -36.74
CA PRO A 571 -9.88 -15.74 -38.08
C PRO A 571 -10.91 -15.90 -39.20
N ASP A 572 -12.06 -16.52 -38.90
CA ASP A 572 -13.07 -16.90 -39.91
C ASP A 572 -14.17 -15.84 -40.10
N PHE A 573 -14.36 -14.94 -39.13
CA PHE A 573 -15.35 -13.87 -39.18
C PHE A 573 -15.02 -12.74 -38.20
N ASP A 574 -15.46 -11.52 -38.55
CA ASP A 574 -15.42 -10.36 -37.66
C ASP A 574 -16.59 -10.41 -36.66
N GLY A 575 -16.37 -9.87 -35.46
CA GLY A 575 -17.30 -9.91 -34.34
C GLY A 575 -17.00 -11.00 -33.31
N LEU A 576 -17.89 -11.13 -32.33
CA LEU A 576 -17.89 -12.11 -31.26
C LEU A 576 -18.90 -13.21 -31.57
N ASN A 577 -18.57 -14.45 -31.19
CA ASN A 577 -19.47 -15.60 -31.35
C ASN A 577 -20.56 -15.61 -30.26
N LEU A 578 -21.51 -14.68 -30.34
CA LEU A 578 -22.57 -14.52 -29.35
C LEU A 578 -23.88 -15.20 -29.77
N THR A 579 -24.64 -15.66 -28.77
CA THR A 579 -25.99 -16.20 -28.99
C THR A 579 -26.97 -15.10 -29.45
N PHE A 580 -28.06 -15.52 -30.11
CA PHE A 580 -29.12 -14.62 -30.52
C PHE A 580 -29.67 -13.82 -29.33
N GLU A 581 -29.90 -14.47 -28.19
CA GLU A 581 -30.46 -13.87 -26.99
C GLU A 581 -29.54 -12.80 -26.38
N THR A 582 -28.22 -13.00 -26.45
CA THR A 582 -27.27 -11.98 -26.00
C THR A 582 -27.36 -10.74 -26.90
N ARG A 583 -27.34 -10.94 -28.23
CA ARG A 583 -27.45 -9.84 -29.21
C ARG A 583 -28.81 -9.13 -29.11
N GLU A 584 -29.88 -9.88 -28.89
CA GLU A 584 -31.25 -9.37 -28.65
C GLU A 584 -31.29 -8.46 -27.42
N GLY A 585 -30.60 -8.84 -26.34
CA GLY A 585 -30.49 -8.06 -25.12
C GLY A 585 -29.63 -6.81 -25.23
N ILE A 586 -28.58 -6.84 -26.05
CA ILE A 586 -27.74 -5.66 -26.33
C ILE A 586 -28.54 -4.59 -27.08
N LEU A 587 -29.29 -4.97 -28.12
CA LEU A 587 -30.08 -4.03 -28.90
C LEU A 587 -31.37 -3.67 -28.14
N LYS A 588 -31.33 -2.75 -27.18
CA LYS A 588 -32.48 -2.40 -26.32
C LYS A 588 -33.62 -1.72 -27.09
N HIS A 589 -33.26 -0.72 -27.89
CA HIS A 589 -34.17 0.11 -28.68
C HIS A 589 -33.68 0.24 -30.12
N CYS A 590 -34.59 0.20 -31.08
CA CYS A 590 -34.27 0.40 -32.48
C CYS A 590 -35.42 1.15 -33.17
N ALA A 591 -35.11 2.28 -33.81
CA ALA A 591 -36.09 2.99 -34.62
C ALA A 591 -36.52 2.12 -35.82
N ARG A 592 -37.81 2.17 -36.19
CA ARG A 592 -38.38 1.34 -37.28
C ARG A 592 -37.56 1.39 -38.58
N ARG A 593 -37.02 2.56 -38.93
CA ARG A 593 -36.12 2.74 -40.09
C ARG A 593 -34.88 1.85 -39.99
N ASN A 594 -34.21 1.85 -38.85
CA ASN A 594 -32.99 1.08 -38.63
C ASN A 594 -33.29 -0.41 -38.52
N ALA A 595 -34.42 -0.77 -37.91
CA ALA A 595 -34.88 -2.16 -37.85
C ALA A 595 -35.10 -2.75 -39.25
N LEU A 596 -35.68 -1.99 -40.18
CA LEU A 596 -35.83 -2.41 -41.59
C LEU A 596 -34.48 -2.61 -42.30
N LEU A 597 -33.47 -1.80 -41.99
CA LEU A 597 -32.13 -1.93 -42.58
C LEU A 597 -31.40 -3.17 -42.06
N ILE A 598 -31.48 -3.42 -40.75
CA ILE A 598 -30.84 -4.59 -40.14
C ILE A 598 -31.55 -5.88 -40.58
N GLU A 599 -32.88 -5.91 -40.60
CA GLU A 599 -33.66 -7.07 -41.09
C GLU A 599 -33.36 -7.39 -42.57
N ALA A 600 -33.03 -6.38 -43.39
CA ALA A 600 -32.63 -6.61 -44.77
C ALA A 600 -31.24 -7.28 -44.90
N GLN A 601 -30.36 -7.06 -43.91
CA GLN A 601 -29.02 -7.66 -43.84
C GLN A 601 -29.02 -9.02 -43.14
N GLU A 602 -29.87 -9.18 -42.12
CA GLU A 602 -30.04 -10.39 -41.32
C GLU A 602 -31.55 -10.72 -41.21
N PRO A 603 -32.15 -11.33 -42.23
CA PRO A 603 -33.57 -11.70 -42.20
C PRO A 603 -33.88 -12.67 -41.06
N GLY A 604 -34.86 -12.34 -40.22
CA GLY A 604 -35.17 -13.10 -39.01
C GLY A 604 -34.25 -12.82 -37.82
N GLY A 605 -33.36 -11.82 -37.92
CA GLY A 605 -32.41 -11.45 -36.89
C GLY A 605 -33.00 -10.66 -35.73
N VAL A 606 -32.13 -10.09 -34.89
CA VAL A 606 -32.52 -9.40 -33.65
C VAL A 606 -33.39 -8.16 -33.85
N ALA A 607 -33.37 -7.57 -35.05
CA ALA A 607 -34.14 -6.38 -35.38
C ALA A 607 -35.63 -6.66 -35.63
N LYS A 608 -35.99 -7.90 -36.00
CA LYS A 608 -37.36 -8.31 -36.33
C LYS A 608 -38.37 -7.93 -35.24
N ARG A 609 -37.98 -8.07 -33.97
CA ARG A 609 -38.83 -7.78 -32.80
C ARG A 609 -39.39 -6.36 -32.80
N PHE A 610 -38.65 -5.39 -33.35
CA PHE A 610 -39.09 -3.99 -33.43
C PHE A 610 -40.09 -3.73 -34.56
N LEU A 611 -40.12 -4.60 -35.58
CA LEU A 611 -41.12 -4.54 -36.66
C LEU A 611 -42.42 -5.21 -36.24
N ASP A 612 -42.31 -6.34 -35.54
CA ASP A 612 -43.43 -7.16 -35.09
C ASP A 612 -44.03 -6.66 -33.77
N GLY A 613 -43.32 -5.79 -33.03
CA GLY A 613 -43.78 -5.22 -31.76
C GLY A 613 -43.69 -6.20 -30.57
N THR A 614 -42.82 -7.21 -30.66
CA THR A 614 -42.64 -8.22 -29.61
C THR A 614 -41.63 -7.76 -28.56
N GLN A 615 -41.70 -8.36 -27.37
CA GLN A 615 -40.73 -8.14 -26.31
C GLN A 615 -39.44 -8.95 -26.52
N PRO A 616 -38.30 -8.54 -25.95
CA PRO A 616 -37.12 -9.39 -25.90
C PRO A 616 -37.27 -10.48 -24.81
N SER A 617 -36.26 -11.35 -24.67
CA SER A 617 -36.20 -12.34 -23.59
C SER A 617 -36.44 -11.74 -22.19
N LEU A 618 -36.86 -12.57 -21.23
CA LEU A 618 -37.07 -12.12 -19.85
C LEU A 618 -35.76 -11.60 -19.23
N GLU A 619 -34.64 -12.23 -19.58
CA GLU A 619 -33.29 -11.83 -19.20
C GLU A 619 -32.96 -10.43 -19.72
N ALA A 620 -33.25 -10.13 -20.99
CA ALA A 620 -33.05 -8.81 -21.56
C ALA A 620 -33.97 -7.75 -20.95
N GLN A 621 -35.24 -8.09 -20.70
CA GLN A 621 -36.17 -7.21 -19.98
C GLN A 621 -35.65 -6.90 -18.57
N LEU A 622 -35.11 -7.90 -17.88
CA LEU A 622 -34.50 -7.75 -16.56
C LEU A 622 -33.24 -6.86 -16.60
N CYS A 623 -32.34 -7.06 -17.57
CA CYS A 623 -31.15 -6.22 -17.71
C CYS A 623 -31.51 -4.75 -17.90
N ASN A 624 -32.55 -4.44 -18.69
CA ASN A 624 -33.03 -3.06 -18.87
C ASN A 624 -33.51 -2.43 -17.54
N LEU A 625 -34.16 -3.23 -16.70
CA LEU A 625 -34.67 -2.77 -15.42
C LEU A 625 -33.55 -2.65 -14.37
N ALA A 626 -32.62 -3.59 -14.35
CA ALA A 626 -31.44 -3.57 -13.48
C ALA A 626 -30.54 -2.37 -13.80
N ASP A 627 -30.33 -2.09 -15.08
CA ASP A 627 -29.64 -0.88 -15.56
C ASP A 627 -30.31 0.39 -15.04
N ALA A 628 -31.63 0.52 -15.23
CA ALA A 628 -32.38 1.67 -14.73
C ALA A 628 -32.32 1.82 -13.19
N ILE A 629 -32.31 0.72 -12.44
CA ILE A 629 -32.18 0.74 -10.97
C ILE A 629 -30.79 1.24 -10.56
N ALA A 630 -29.73 0.67 -11.15
CA ALA A 630 -28.35 1.04 -10.87
C ALA A 630 -28.08 2.52 -11.20
N TYR A 631 -28.55 2.98 -12.37
CA TYR A 631 -28.37 4.35 -12.84
C TYR A 631 -28.97 5.38 -11.88
N ASN A 632 -30.24 5.21 -11.47
CA ASN A 632 -30.91 6.14 -10.55
C ASN A 632 -30.21 6.24 -9.19
N ALA A 633 -29.71 5.13 -8.66
CA ALA A 633 -29.04 5.12 -7.37
C ALA A 633 -27.69 5.83 -7.40
N HIS A 634 -26.94 5.68 -8.50
CA HIS A 634 -25.63 6.32 -8.63
C HIS A 634 -25.76 7.80 -8.91
N ASP A 635 -26.73 8.23 -9.73
CA ASP A 635 -26.98 9.66 -9.95
C ASP A 635 -27.34 10.41 -8.67
N ILE A 636 -28.04 9.75 -7.75
CA ILE A 636 -28.29 10.31 -6.42
C ILE A 636 -26.99 10.40 -5.60
N ASP A 637 -26.17 9.34 -5.59
CA ASP A 637 -24.87 9.37 -4.88
C ASP A 637 -23.95 10.45 -5.44
N ASP A 638 -23.75 10.48 -6.76
CA ASP A 638 -22.85 11.41 -7.45
C ASP A 638 -23.39 12.85 -7.38
N GLY A 639 -24.69 13.05 -7.57
CA GLY A 639 -25.32 14.36 -7.44
C GLY A 639 -25.15 14.95 -6.03
N VAL A 640 -25.32 14.14 -4.98
CA VAL A 640 -25.14 14.60 -3.60
C VAL A 640 -23.67 14.80 -3.25
N ARG A 641 -22.79 13.89 -3.68
CA ARG A 641 -21.35 13.96 -3.37
C ARG A 641 -20.61 15.06 -4.11
N SER A 642 -21.04 15.41 -5.31
CA SER A 642 -20.53 16.55 -6.08
C SER A 642 -21.04 17.90 -5.56
N GLY A 643 -22.02 17.90 -4.66
CA GLY A 643 -22.66 19.11 -4.15
C GLY A 643 -23.69 19.72 -5.11
N LEU A 644 -23.99 19.06 -6.24
CA LEU A 644 -25.03 19.47 -7.19
C LEU A 644 -26.44 19.29 -6.61
N LEU A 645 -26.60 18.32 -5.71
CA LEU A 645 -27.80 18.07 -4.93
C LEU A 645 -27.47 18.13 -3.44
N SER A 646 -28.39 18.67 -2.64
CA SER A 646 -28.34 18.58 -1.18
C SER A 646 -29.27 17.48 -0.66
N LEU A 647 -28.95 16.90 0.50
CA LEU A 647 -29.85 15.96 1.19
C LEU A 647 -31.23 16.57 1.50
N SER A 648 -31.30 17.89 1.67
CA SER A 648 -32.56 18.63 1.82
C SER A 648 -33.38 18.65 0.55
N GLN A 649 -32.76 18.86 -0.62
CA GLN A 649 -33.48 18.80 -1.91
C GLN A 649 -33.95 17.38 -2.20
N MET A 650 -33.15 16.37 -1.86
CA MET A 650 -33.56 14.97 -2.03
C MET A 650 -34.78 14.57 -1.19
N ALA A 651 -35.15 15.34 -0.16
CA ALA A 651 -36.37 15.11 0.60
C ALA A 651 -37.65 15.36 -0.22
N GLU A 652 -37.56 16.04 -1.36
CA GLU A 652 -38.67 16.23 -2.31
C GLU A 652 -39.00 14.94 -3.06
N VAL A 653 -38.11 13.94 -3.07
CA VAL A 653 -38.32 12.64 -3.70
C VAL A 653 -38.95 11.69 -2.68
N PRO A 654 -40.25 11.32 -2.80
CA PRO A 654 -40.95 10.55 -1.76
C PRO A 654 -40.32 9.18 -1.48
N LEU A 655 -39.81 8.54 -2.54
CA LEU A 655 -39.13 7.25 -2.44
C LEU A 655 -37.85 7.35 -1.59
N PHE A 656 -37.01 8.35 -1.85
CA PHE A 656 -35.79 8.59 -1.08
C PHE A 656 -36.11 9.00 0.36
N GLU A 657 -37.07 9.93 0.54
CA GLU A 657 -37.42 10.46 1.86
C GLU A 657 -37.95 9.38 2.79
N ARG A 658 -38.79 8.48 2.29
CA ARG A 658 -39.28 7.32 3.04
C ARG A 658 -38.11 6.52 3.61
N TYR A 659 -37.11 6.20 2.80
CA TYR A 659 -35.97 5.39 3.23
C TYR A 659 -34.98 6.17 4.11
N LYS A 660 -34.88 7.49 3.93
CA LYS A 660 -34.11 8.36 4.83
C LYS A 660 -34.71 8.35 6.24
N ILE A 661 -36.03 8.51 6.34
CA ILE A 661 -36.75 8.48 7.62
C ILE A 661 -36.58 7.10 8.30
N LEU A 662 -36.79 6.00 7.55
CA LEU A 662 -36.61 4.65 8.09
C LEU A 662 -35.16 4.39 8.57
N THR A 663 -34.18 4.93 7.86
CA THR A 663 -32.77 4.82 8.24
C THR A 663 -32.49 5.58 9.54
N LEU A 664 -33.01 6.80 9.68
CA LEU A 664 -32.85 7.62 10.89
C LEU A 664 -33.60 7.02 12.08
N GLN A 665 -34.77 6.41 11.88
CA GLN A 665 -35.51 5.71 12.95
C GLN A 665 -34.71 4.54 13.52
N GLN A 666 -34.05 3.75 12.66
CA GLN A 666 -33.23 2.62 13.10
C GLN A 666 -31.84 3.03 13.59
N HIS A 667 -31.31 4.12 13.06
CA HIS A 667 -29.98 4.64 13.40
C HIS A 667 -30.02 6.14 13.69
N PRO A 668 -30.60 6.59 14.83
CA PRO A 668 -30.76 8.03 15.13
C PRO A 668 -29.44 8.79 15.16
N SER A 669 -28.34 8.11 15.52
CA SER A 669 -27.00 8.71 15.55
C SER A 669 -26.48 9.19 14.19
N LEU A 670 -27.15 8.83 13.08
CA LEU A 670 -26.82 9.28 11.71
C LEU A 670 -27.39 10.66 11.36
N GLU A 671 -28.19 11.27 12.23
CA GLU A 671 -28.68 12.65 12.07
C GLU A 671 -27.54 13.69 12.19
N ASP A 672 -26.42 13.30 12.79
CA ASP A 672 -25.19 14.08 12.85
C ASP A 672 -24.64 14.36 11.44
N ALA A 673 -24.43 15.66 11.13
CA ALA A 673 -23.93 16.13 9.84
C ALA A 673 -22.58 15.49 9.44
N SER A 674 -21.73 15.12 10.40
CA SER A 674 -20.46 14.41 10.16
C SER A 674 -20.64 12.99 9.60
N LYS A 675 -21.86 12.42 9.72
CA LYS A 675 -22.22 11.08 9.24
C LYS A 675 -23.19 11.10 8.06
N SER A 676 -23.44 12.28 7.48
CA SER A 676 -24.30 12.47 6.29
C SER A 676 -24.02 11.48 5.15
N ARG A 677 -22.74 11.14 4.92
CA ARG A 677 -22.35 10.13 3.92
C ARG A 677 -22.85 8.72 4.24
N ARG A 678 -22.81 8.30 5.51
CA ARG A 678 -23.32 6.99 5.94
C ARG A 678 -24.84 6.94 5.85
N LEU A 679 -25.52 8.05 6.18
CA LEU A 679 -26.96 8.19 6.01
C LEU A 679 -27.37 8.04 4.54
N LEU A 680 -26.65 8.70 3.62
CA LEU A 680 -26.89 8.61 2.18
C LEU A 680 -26.77 7.15 1.68
N TYR A 681 -25.66 6.48 1.97
CA TYR A 681 -25.44 5.10 1.52
C TYR A 681 -26.49 4.12 2.03
N GLU A 682 -26.82 4.20 3.32
CA GLU A 682 -27.82 3.29 3.90
C GLU A 682 -29.22 3.57 3.36
N THR A 683 -29.56 4.84 3.09
CA THR A 683 -30.81 5.23 2.43
C THR A 683 -30.91 4.64 1.03
N ILE A 684 -29.88 4.83 0.21
CA ILE A 684 -29.82 4.30 -1.16
C ILE A 684 -29.89 2.76 -1.14
N ARG A 685 -29.14 2.09 -0.26
CA ARG A 685 -29.13 0.62 -0.14
C ARG A 685 -30.53 0.05 0.15
N ARG A 686 -31.28 0.68 1.07
CA ARG A 686 -32.64 0.24 1.41
C ARG A 686 -33.62 0.49 0.28
N MET A 687 -33.52 1.67 -0.35
CA MET A 687 -34.32 2.01 -1.52
C MET A 687 -34.11 1.02 -2.67
N LEU A 688 -32.86 0.71 -2.99
CA LEU A 688 -32.48 -0.29 -3.98
C LEU A 688 -33.04 -1.68 -3.63
N SER A 689 -32.95 -2.08 -2.36
CA SER A 689 -33.48 -3.37 -1.91
C SER A 689 -34.99 -3.48 -2.14
N ASP A 690 -35.75 -2.43 -1.82
CA ASP A 690 -37.21 -2.42 -2.02
C ASP A 690 -37.59 -2.44 -3.51
N GLN A 691 -36.87 -1.69 -4.35
CA GLN A 691 -37.03 -1.75 -5.80
C GLN A 691 -36.79 -3.17 -6.34
N VAL A 692 -35.75 -3.85 -5.85
CA VAL A 692 -35.42 -5.22 -6.24
C VAL A 692 -36.54 -6.19 -5.84
N TYR A 693 -37.02 -6.11 -4.61
CA TYR A 693 -38.10 -6.97 -4.14
C TYR A 693 -39.41 -6.73 -4.92
N ASP A 694 -39.75 -5.46 -5.18
CA ASP A 694 -40.94 -5.11 -5.97
C ASP A 694 -40.88 -5.68 -7.39
N VAL A 695 -39.72 -5.62 -8.05
CA VAL A 695 -39.50 -6.25 -9.37
C VAL A 695 -39.69 -7.75 -9.29
N ILE A 696 -39.09 -8.42 -8.29
CA ILE A 696 -39.21 -9.87 -8.14
C ILE A 696 -40.67 -10.28 -7.95
N ASP A 697 -41.38 -9.62 -7.04
CA ASP A 697 -42.75 -9.97 -6.70
C ASP A 697 -43.73 -9.67 -7.85
N THR A 698 -43.57 -8.50 -8.49
CA THR A 698 -44.39 -8.12 -9.66
C THR A 698 -44.14 -9.05 -10.84
N THR A 699 -42.87 -9.39 -11.11
CA THR A 699 -42.52 -10.29 -12.21
C THR A 699 -43.05 -11.71 -11.95
N ARG A 700 -42.96 -12.22 -10.72
CA ARG A 700 -43.59 -13.50 -10.35
C ARG A 700 -45.10 -13.49 -10.59
N ALA A 701 -45.78 -12.42 -10.18
CA ALA A 701 -47.22 -12.29 -10.40
C ALA A 701 -47.56 -12.27 -11.90
N ASN A 702 -46.78 -11.55 -12.71
CA ASN A 702 -46.96 -11.50 -14.16
C ASN A 702 -46.73 -12.87 -14.81
N LEU A 703 -45.69 -13.60 -14.40
CA LEU A 703 -45.38 -14.93 -14.91
C LEU A 703 -46.46 -15.96 -14.52
N LEU A 704 -47.01 -15.88 -13.32
CA LEU A 704 -48.13 -16.73 -12.89
C LEU A 704 -49.42 -16.42 -13.67
N LEU A 705 -49.68 -15.14 -13.94
CA LEU A 705 -50.87 -14.71 -14.67
C LEU A 705 -50.84 -15.13 -16.15
N HIS A 706 -49.71 -14.96 -16.82
CA HIS A 706 -49.57 -15.24 -18.25
C HIS A 706 -49.13 -16.67 -18.56
N ALA A 707 -48.45 -17.34 -17.62
CA ALA A 707 -48.00 -18.73 -17.67
C ALA A 707 -47.40 -19.17 -19.04
N PRO A 708 -46.41 -18.43 -19.59
CA PRO A 708 -45.82 -18.77 -20.87
C PRO A 708 -45.14 -20.14 -20.81
N GLN A 709 -45.42 -21.01 -21.80
CA GLN A 709 -44.90 -22.38 -21.82
C GLN A 709 -43.48 -22.48 -22.43
N HIS A 710 -43.05 -21.45 -23.16
CA HIS A 710 -41.73 -21.34 -23.77
C HIS A 710 -41.35 -19.88 -24.04
N ALA A 711 -40.08 -19.63 -24.39
CA ALA A 711 -39.53 -18.28 -24.55
C ALA A 711 -40.32 -17.40 -25.55
N ASP A 712 -40.74 -17.95 -26.69
CA ASP A 712 -41.48 -17.16 -27.70
C ASP A 712 -42.86 -16.71 -27.22
N GLN A 713 -43.54 -17.51 -26.39
CA GLN A 713 -44.79 -17.06 -25.75
C GLN A 713 -44.54 -15.91 -24.78
N ALA A 714 -43.42 -15.92 -24.04
CA ALA A 714 -43.04 -14.81 -23.17
C ALA A 714 -42.79 -13.52 -23.97
N ARG A 715 -42.19 -13.62 -25.17
CA ARG A 715 -41.97 -12.46 -26.06
C ARG A 715 -43.29 -11.86 -26.60
N LEU A 716 -44.35 -12.66 -26.70
CA LEU A 716 -45.67 -12.24 -27.18
C LEU A 716 -46.61 -11.76 -26.07
N ALA A 717 -46.29 -12.03 -24.80
CA ALA A 717 -47.15 -11.74 -23.65
C ALA A 717 -47.12 -10.26 -23.18
N GLY A 718 -46.37 -9.40 -23.87
CA GLY A 718 -46.08 -8.04 -23.39
C GLY A 718 -44.99 -8.04 -22.30
N PRO A 719 -44.69 -6.88 -21.70
CA PRO A 719 -43.62 -6.77 -20.71
C PRO A 719 -44.01 -7.53 -19.44
N LEU A 720 -43.25 -8.59 -19.13
CA LEU A 720 -43.49 -9.44 -17.97
C LEU A 720 -42.58 -9.06 -16.80
N VAL A 721 -41.38 -8.53 -17.07
CA VAL A 721 -40.47 -7.99 -16.04
C VAL A 721 -40.74 -6.49 -15.87
N ALA A 722 -41.27 -6.11 -14.71
CA ALA A 722 -41.70 -4.74 -14.46
C ALA A 722 -41.71 -4.40 -12.96
N PHE A 723 -41.70 -3.09 -12.67
CA PHE A 723 -42.10 -2.58 -11.36
C PHE A 723 -43.61 -2.73 -11.16
N GLY A 724 -44.03 -2.88 -9.91
CA GLY A 724 -45.40 -2.69 -9.49
C GLY A 724 -45.84 -1.24 -9.77
N LYS A 725 -47.13 -1.02 -10.03
CA LYS A 725 -47.67 0.32 -10.34
C LYS A 725 -47.24 1.39 -9.32
N PRO A 726 -47.32 1.16 -7.99
CA PRO A 726 -46.91 2.16 -7.01
C PRO A 726 -45.41 2.49 -7.07
N MET A 727 -44.55 1.48 -7.28
CA MET A 727 -43.11 1.68 -7.39
C MET A 727 -42.75 2.41 -8.70
N ALA A 728 -43.39 2.05 -9.82
CA ALA A 728 -43.20 2.72 -11.10
C ALA A 728 -43.51 4.23 -11.03
N GLU A 729 -44.61 4.61 -10.37
CA GLU A 729 -44.97 6.02 -10.15
C GLU A 729 -43.91 6.75 -9.33
N GLN A 730 -43.42 6.14 -8.25
CA GLN A 730 -42.39 6.71 -7.39
C GLN A 730 -41.04 6.88 -8.11
N VAL A 731 -40.63 5.88 -8.88
CA VAL A 731 -39.42 5.95 -9.71
C VAL A 731 -39.55 7.05 -10.77
N GLN A 732 -40.74 7.22 -11.37
CA GLN A 732 -40.95 8.28 -12.36
C GLN A 732 -40.85 9.68 -11.74
N ILE A 733 -41.35 9.88 -10.51
CA ILE A 733 -41.19 11.14 -9.77
C ILE A 733 -39.70 11.41 -9.51
N MET A 734 -38.95 10.41 -9.05
CA MET A 734 -37.50 10.52 -8.82
C MET A 734 -36.74 10.89 -10.10
N LYS A 735 -37.02 10.21 -11.22
CA LYS A 735 -36.40 10.54 -12.53
C LYS A 735 -36.70 11.97 -12.95
N SER A 736 -37.95 12.41 -12.77
CA SER A 736 -38.36 13.78 -13.11
C SER A 736 -37.63 14.82 -12.25
N PHE A 737 -37.41 14.52 -10.97
CA PHE A 737 -36.61 15.35 -10.07
C PHE A 737 -35.15 15.41 -10.51
N LEU A 738 -34.47 14.27 -10.72
CA LEU A 738 -33.07 14.21 -11.16
C LEU A 738 -32.89 14.95 -12.49
N PHE A 739 -33.83 14.80 -13.42
CA PHE A 739 -33.76 15.52 -14.68
C PHE A 739 -33.81 17.04 -14.52
N LYS A 740 -34.67 17.53 -13.64
CA LYS A 740 -34.82 18.96 -13.39
C LYS A 740 -33.65 19.55 -12.60
N HIS A 741 -33.13 18.83 -11.61
CA HIS A 741 -32.21 19.37 -10.60
C HIS A 741 -30.75 18.94 -10.80
N LEU A 742 -30.49 17.79 -11.42
CA LEU A 742 -29.14 17.28 -11.68
C LEU A 742 -28.73 17.47 -13.15
N TYR A 743 -29.42 16.84 -14.11
CA TYR A 743 -28.96 16.88 -15.51
C TYR A 743 -29.09 18.27 -16.15
N ARG A 744 -30.07 19.07 -15.71
CA ARG A 744 -30.23 20.47 -16.15
C ARG A 744 -29.47 21.48 -15.29
N HIS A 745 -28.63 21.03 -14.36
CA HIS A 745 -27.82 21.93 -13.54
C HIS A 745 -26.87 22.75 -14.44
N PRO A 746 -26.71 24.07 -14.23
CA PRO A 746 -25.89 24.92 -15.10
C PRO A 746 -24.47 24.41 -15.34
N GLN A 747 -23.80 23.90 -14.28
CA GLN A 747 -22.46 23.33 -14.35
C GLN A 747 -22.40 22.06 -15.22
N VAL A 748 -23.44 21.21 -15.15
CA VAL A 748 -23.54 19.99 -15.97
C VAL A 748 -23.80 20.36 -17.43
N MET A 749 -24.66 21.35 -17.68
CA MET A 749 -24.98 21.84 -19.02
C MET A 749 -23.79 22.54 -19.70
N GLU A 750 -22.97 23.28 -18.95
CA GLU A 750 -21.74 23.90 -19.45
C GLU A 750 -20.74 22.82 -19.90
N THR A 751 -20.49 21.83 -19.05
CA THR A 751 -19.63 20.67 -19.36
C THR A 751 -20.16 19.89 -20.56
N THR A 752 -21.48 19.67 -20.63
CA THR A 752 -22.17 19.03 -21.76
C THR A 752 -21.92 19.78 -23.07
N THR A 753 -21.99 21.11 -23.04
CA THR A 753 -21.76 21.94 -24.22
C THR A 753 -20.32 21.82 -24.70
N GLN A 754 -19.35 21.86 -23.78
CA GLN A 754 -17.92 21.67 -24.09
C GLN A 754 -17.65 20.27 -24.67
N ALA A 755 -18.23 19.22 -24.08
CA ALA A 755 -18.14 17.85 -24.57
C ALA A 755 -18.68 17.69 -26.01
N GLN A 756 -19.82 18.33 -26.31
CA GLN A 756 -20.36 18.31 -27.67
C GLN A 756 -19.42 19.01 -28.67
N VAL A 757 -18.79 20.12 -28.29
CA VAL A 757 -17.80 20.80 -29.14
C VAL A 757 -16.59 19.89 -29.41
N VAL A 758 -16.08 19.23 -28.36
CA VAL A 758 -14.96 18.27 -28.48
C VAL A 758 -15.29 17.19 -29.51
N VAL A 759 -16.46 16.54 -29.41
CA VAL A 759 -16.85 15.47 -30.33
C VAL A 759 -17.06 15.97 -31.76
N ARG A 760 -17.71 17.13 -31.96
CA ARG A 760 -17.90 17.72 -33.30
C ARG A 760 -16.56 18.05 -33.97
N GLU A 761 -15.63 18.61 -33.21
CA GLU A 761 -14.31 19.01 -33.73
C GLU A 761 -13.41 17.80 -33.99
N LEU A 762 -13.44 16.77 -33.14
CA LEU A 762 -12.79 15.49 -33.41
C LEU A 762 -13.32 14.85 -34.70
N PHE A 763 -14.65 14.79 -34.84
CA PHE A 763 -15.28 14.22 -36.04
C PHE A 763 -14.82 14.96 -37.30
N SER A 764 -14.86 16.29 -37.30
CA SER A 764 -14.39 17.13 -38.42
C SER A 764 -12.89 16.94 -38.71
N ALA A 765 -12.06 16.89 -37.65
CA ALA A 765 -10.62 16.73 -37.78
C ALA A 765 -10.25 15.37 -38.41
N TYR A 766 -10.88 14.28 -37.97
CA TYR A 766 -10.62 12.96 -38.53
C TYR A 766 -11.26 12.74 -39.89
N LEU A 767 -12.40 13.37 -40.17
CA LEU A 767 -12.99 13.30 -41.51
C LEU A 767 -12.09 14.01 -42.54
N SER A 768 -11.47 15.14 -42.17
CA SER A 768 -10.56 15.87 -43.04
C SER A 768 -9.15 15.27 -43.12
N ARG A 769 -8.69 14.63 -42.04
CA ARG A 769 -7.37 13.98 -41.95
C ARG A 769 -7.50 12.56 -41.40
N PRO A 770 -8.02 11.59 -42.17
CA PRO A 770 -8.21 10.23 -41.69
C PRO A 770 -6.93 9.56 -41.19
N GLN A 771 -5.76 9.94 -41.72
CA GLN A 771 -4.44 9.46 -41.32
C GLN A 771 -4.05 9.81 -39.87
N GLU A 772 -4.79 10.69 -39.19
CA GLU A 772 -4.61 10.99 -37.77
C GLU A 772 -5.26 9.93 -36.87
N MET A 773 -6.13 9.06 -37.43
CA MET A 773 -6.63 7.86 -36.76
C MET A 773 -5.63 6.72 -36.90
N SER A 774 -5.84 5.63 -36.15
CA SER A 774 -5.07 4.40 -36.31
C SER A 774 -5.17 3.83 -37.74
N SER A 775 -4.16 3.06 -38.16
CA SER A 775 -4.08 2.45 -39.50
C SER A 775 -5.35 1.67 -39.85
N ASP A 776 -5.92 0.98 -38.87
CA ASP A 776 -7.01 0.04 -39.06
C ASP A 776 -8.35 0.74 -39.32
N PHE A 777 -8.50 1.98 -38.81
CA PHE A 777 -9.66 2.83 -39.06
C PHE A 777 -9.44 3.74 -40.27
N SER A 778 -8.23 4.26 -40.46
CA SER A 778 -7.90 5.14 -41.61
C SER A 778 -7.94 4.41 -42.95
N ALA A 779 -7.72 3.09 -42.98
CA ALA A 779 -7.80 2.26 -44.18
C ALA A 779 -9.24 1.87 -44.60
N ARG A 780 -10.26 2.16 -43.79
CA ARG A 780 -11.65 1.75 -44.06
C ARG A 780 -12.29 2.61 -45.15
N LYS A 781 -13.04 1.96 -46.06
CA LYS A 781 -13.68 2.62 -47.22
C LYS A 781 -14.79 3.61 -46.84
N GLU A 782 -15.50 3.36 -45.75
CA GLU A 782 -16.58 4.24 -45.26
C GLU A 782 -16.04 5.24 -44.24
N THR A 783 -15.34 6.27 -44.72
CA THR A 783 -14.60 7.21 -43.85
C THR A 783 -15.46 7.84 -42.75
N PRO A 784 -16.69 8.37 -42.98
CA PRO A 784 -17.50 8.96 -41.91
C PRO A 784 -17.90 7.96 -40.82
N ARG A 785 -18.24 6.72 -41.20
CA ARG A 785 -18.61 5.67 -40.24
C ARG A 785 -17.39 5.19 -39.46
N ALA A 786 -16.25 5.03 -40.12
CA ALA A 786 -14.99 4.67 -39.47
C ALA A 786 -14.55 5.74 -38.44
N VAL A 787 -14.73 7.03 -38.75
CA VAL A 787 -14.51 8.12 -37.79
C VAL A 787 -15.44 8.00 -36.59
N ALA A 788 -16.73 7.75 -36.81
CA ALA A 788 -17.68 7.57 -35.73
C ALA A 788 -17.35 6.35 -34.85
N ASP A 789 -16.99 5.21 -35.45
CA ASP A 789 -16.56 4.01 -34.73
C ASP A 789 -15.30 4.30 -33.89
N TYR A 790 -14.34 5.02 -34.46
CA TYR A 790 -13.09 5.39 -33.78
C TYR A 790 -13.33 6.32 -32.58
N ILE A 791 -14.16 7.35 -32.76
CA ILE A 791 -14.54 8.27 -31.67
C ILE A 791 -15.35 7.54 -30.59
N ALA A 792 -16.28 6.67 -30.98
CA ALA A 792 -17.09 5.89 -30.04
C ALA A 792 -16.25 4.91 -29.20
N GLY A 793 -15.08 4.48 -29.70
CA GLY A 793 -14.11 3.68 -28.96
C GLY A 793 -13.26 4.45 -27.96
N MET A 794 -13.38 5.78 -27.88
CA MET A 794 -12.56 6.62 -27.01
C MET A 794 -13.12 6.73 -25.59
N THR A 795 -12.24 6.72 -24.60
CA THR A 795 -12.56 7.23 -23.26
C THR A 795 -12.67 8.76 -23.27
N ASP A 796 -13.42 9.34 -22.33
CA ASP A 796 -13.61 10.79 -22.17
C ASP A 796 -12.28 11.56 -22.17
N ARG A 797 -11.30 11.08 -21.38
CA ARG A 797 -9.97 11.68 -21.29
C ARG A 797 -9.19 11.58 -22.59
N TYR A 798 -9.28 10.43 -23.27
CA TYR A 798 -8.61 10.24 -24.55
C TYR A 798 -9.19 11.19 -25.60
N ALA A 799 -10.51 11.30 -25.67
CA ALA A 799 -11.18 12.24 -26.56
C ALA A 799 -10.79 13.70 -26.27
N ALA A 800 -10.77 14.12 -25.00
CA ALA A 800 -10.37 15.48 -24.63
C ALA A 800 -8.91 15.79 -25.01
N ARG A 801 -7.99 14.86 -24.75
CA ARG A 801 -6.57 15.02 -25.11
C ARG A 801 -6.34 15.04 -26.61
N GLU A 802 -7.08 14.22 -27.33
CA GLU A 802 -6.93 14.11 -28.77
C GLU A 802 -7.51 15.31 -29.51
N HIS A 803 -8.58 15.89 -28.93
CA HIS A 803 -9.10 17.18 -29.35
C HIS A 803 -8.09 18.30 -29.13
N GLU A 804 -7.44 18.33 -27.97
CA GLU A 804 -6.36 19.29 -27.69
C GLU A 804 -5.19 19.11 -28.65
N ARG A 805 -4.78 17.86 -28.95
CA ARG A 805 -3.72 17.56 -29.92
C ARG A 805 -4.05 18.08 -31.32
N LEU A 806 -5.28 17.88 -31.77
CA LEU A 806 -5.71 18.18 -33.14
C LEU A 806 -6.07 19.65 -33.36
N THR A 807 -6.52 20.35 -32.31
CA THR A 807 -7.04 21.74 -32.40
C THR A 807 -6.20 22.77 -31.65
N GLY A 808 -5.32 22.34 -30.75
CA GLY A 808 -4.52 23.20 -29.86
C GLY A 808 -5.32 23.87 -28.74
N ARG A 809 -6.60 23.50 -28.53
CA ARG A 809 -7.49 24.08 -27.52
C ARG A 809 -7.87 23.06 -26.47
N ARG A 810 -7.76 23.43 -25.19
CA ARG A 810 -8.24 22.63 -24.06
C ARG A 810 -9.60 23.15 -23.61
N LEU A 811 -10.66 22.37 -23.82
CA LEU A 811 -12.03 22.71 -23.44
C LEU A 811 -12.51 21.97 -22.19
N LEU A 812 -11.99 20.77 -21.94
CA LEU A 812 -12.30 19.94 -20.77
C LEU A 812 -10.98 19.65 -20.03
N ALA A 813 -11.06 19.65 -18.70
CA ALA A 813 -9.90 19.45 -17.83
C ALA A 813 -9.46 17.99 -17.83
#